data_AF-A0A1G1CAB1-F1
#
_entry.id   AF-A0A1G1CAB1-F1
#
_cell.length_a   1.000
_cell.length_b   1.000
_cell.length_c   1.000
_cell.angle_alpha   90.00
_cell.angle_beta   90.00
_cell.angle_gamma   90.00
#
_symmetry.space_group_name_H-M   'P 1'
#
loop_
_entity.id
_entity.type
_entity.pdbx_description
1 polymer ?
#
loop_
_entity_poly.entity_id
_entity_poly.type
_entity_poly.pdbx_seq_one_letter_code
_entity_poly.pdbx_strand_id
1 'polypeptide(L)'
;MSELEFRNDFGDVRQSWRKFWDGTLQRPILLAEPPKKGVAPVDKPAWGAAFSRDDYEGLVDQALRWAETHQFLGDSVPCYLPSLIIDLMPAFLGAEITSIKESWGTDTHAKPSIKDLSSAEIRFRPESIWWEKWVRLAECIKRKCAGRLIFGTAQPYYNNLDTLAALRGNVELMTDFYDNPDGVHSAMKQIMTAHADVMTEVCRILEVEKYGSVTGHGFYADGKAATPQCDFGFNIGKEHFDEFALPYLRQEIDRFDAVEYHLDGPGNIAHAESICGIETVKVVQWVAGVGESSKRDWTWLYEKLNALGKGLWLSADSPKTAVALWEKYSTSGRMILHVNAADRDAMARYVDAFESSGAVRPSRRPGTSDGVDGGELARLSSAEFAARHLPKRVPDCCVRAADFLPGRTPSEAIEAAIAAARVSGSPATLVLDTQDWLIDRAVRLPSNTELVIDGCTLKLADGVHDNIIRSAGIETDPANPNGVCLTVKPTGNIRITGRNNAVLEGADNPYSAANPKTGVVEKWLGDFFGWRTVGIQLSGVTRYEISGFTMRKTHCWAISQEQCSYGYLHDIVFDTNVKNGDGIDFRNGCSFCRVENISGTTSDDTVACTALNSTYITAASKYVYPMQPMGTTFEGAAADIHDIVIRNIRTGGQHHGVICLATSPKVYNITIENVVEDAASSREACVKIYTGYGTGYTKGNLRNITVSNVLSRGSRYAVMVKADVKDVRFSNIKQTRPDGAAHLFEGESENLGIT
;
A
#
# COMPACT_ATOMS: atom_id res chain seq x y z
N MET A 1 -8.04 -19.04 -10.13
CA MET A 1 -8.61 -19.39 -11.44
C MET A 1 -7.75 -18.77 -12.53
N SER A 2 -7.39 -19.53 -13.58
CA SER A 2 -6.61 -19.07 -14.73
C SER A 2 -7.41 -19.04 -16.03
N GLU A 3 -8.57 -19.70 -16.09
CA GLU A 3 -9.40 -19.81 -17.29
C GLU A 3 -10.89 -19.75 -16.92
N LEU A 4 -11.72 -19.29 -17.85
CA LEU A 4 -13.18 -19.40 -17.85
C LEU A 4 -13.62 -20.04 -19.18
N GLU A 5 -14.73 -20.78 -19.21
CA GLU A 5 -15.26 -21.40 -20.45
C GLU A 5 -15.39 -20.40 -21.61
N PHE A 6 -15.82 -19.18 -21.32
CA PHE A 6 -16.01 -18.12 -22.33
C PHE A 6 -14.82 -17.16 -22.43
N ARG A 7 -13.75 -17.39 -21.66
CA ARG A 7 -12.50 -16.61 -21.67
C ARG A 7 -11.31 -17.47 -21.23
N ASN A 8 -10.75 -18.24 -22.17
CA ASN A 8 -9.65 -19.17 -21.86
C ASN A 8 -8.38 -18.45 -21.38
N ASP A 9 -8.13 -17.23 -21.84
CA ASP A 9 -7.02 -16.35 -21.42
C ASP A 9 -7.38 -15.46 -20.22
N PHE A 10 -8.34 -15.89 -19.39
CA PHE A 10 -8.79 -15.09 -18.24
C PHE A 10 -7.65 -14.75 -17.26
N GLY A 11 -6.63 -15.61 -17.13
CA GLY A 11 -5.45 -15.32 -16.31
C GLY A 11 -4.71 -14.04 -16.71
N ASP A 12 -4.61 -13.78 -18.02
CA ASP A 12 -3.97 -12.57 -18.54
C ASP A 12 -4.88 -11.35 -18.35
N VAL A 13 -6.18 -11.50 -18.65
CA VAL A 13 -7.19 -10.45 -18.40
C VAL A 13 -7.24 -10.07 -16.92
N ARG A 14 -7.21 -11.06 -16.03
CA ARG A 14 -7.13 -10.90 -14.58
C ARG A 14 -5.88 -10.11 -14.19
N GLN A 15 -4.74 -10.39 -14.82
CA GLN A 15 -3.52 -9.62 -14.57
C GLN A 15 -3.63 -8.17 -15.09
N SER A 16 -4.26 -7.94 -16.25
CA SER A 16 -4.54 -6.58 -16.74
C SER A 16 -5.38 -5.80 -15.74
N TRP A 17 -6.44 -6.41 -15.20
CA TRP A 17 -7.31 -5.78 -14.20
C TRP A 17 -6.56 -5.46 -12.90
N ARG A 18 -5.69 -6.36 -12.40
CA ARG A 18 -4.83 -6.04 -11.24
C ARG A 18 -3.96 -4.82 -11.51
N LYS A 19 -3.23 -4.83 -12.63
CA LYS A 19 -2.39 -3.70 -13.06
C LYS A 19 -3.20 -2.43 -13.26
N PHE A 20 -4.44 -2.53 -13.73
CA PHE A 20 -5.34 -1.39 -13.88
C PHE A 20 -5.70 -0.79 -12.51
N TRP A 21 -6.17 -1.60 -11.55
CA TRP A 21 -6.49 -1.08 -10.21
C TRP A 21 -5.28 -0.52 -9.49
N ASP A 22 -4.09 -1.08 -9.72
CA ASP A 22 -2.81 -0.57 -9.22
C ASP A 22 -2.31 0.68 -9.99
N GLY A 23 -2.91 1.04 -11.13
CA GLY A 23 -2.48 2.17 -11.98
C GLY A 23 -1.19 1.92 -12.78
N THR A 24 -0.82 0.66 -12.99
CA THR A 24 0.44 0.22 -13.60
C THR A 24 0.30 -0.39 -15.00
N LEU A 25 -0.92 -0.52 -15.55
CA LEU A 25 -1.18 -1.17 -16.84
C LEU A 25 -0.52 -0.47 -18.05
N GLN A 26 -0.17 0.81 -17.94
CA GLN A 26 0.46 1.65 -18.99
C GLN A 26 -0.35 1.78 -20.31
N ARG A 27 -1.59 1.30 -20.31
CA ARG A 27 -2.61 1.51 -21.34
C ARG A 27 -3.99 1.47 -20.68
N PRO A 28 -5.05 1.96 -21.34
CA PRO A 28 -6.39 1.74 -20.83
C PRO A 28 -6.77 0.26 -20.85
N ILE A 29 -7.72 -0.10 -19.99
CA ILE A 29 -8.54 -1.30 -20.15
C ILE A 29 -9.38 -1.12 -21.42
N LEU A 30 -9.36 -2.11 -22.31
CA LEU A 30 -10.08 -2.08 -23.58
C LEU A 30 -11.22 -3.10 -23.57
N LEU A 31 -12.45 -2.65 -23.73
CA LEU A 31 -13.65 -3.47 -23.62
C LEU A 31 -14.41 -3.53 -24.95
N ALA A 32 -14.57 -4.73 -25.50
CA ALA A 32 -15.48 -4.99 -26.62
C ALA A 32 -16.09 -6.39 -26.51
N GLU A 33 -17.40 -6.47 -26.74
CA GLU A 33 -18.19 -7.70 -26.62
C GLU A 33 -19.03 -7.99 -27.88
N PRO A 34 -18.42 -8.10 -29.07
CA PRO A 34 -19.18 -8.29 -30.30
C PRO A 34 -19.77 -9.71 -30.39
N PRO A 35 -20.91 -9.87 -31.10
CA PRO A 35 -21.39 -11.19 -31.49
C PRO A 35 -20.34 -12.00 -32.26
N LYS A 36 -20.34 -13.32 -32.09
CA LYS A 36 -19.53 -14.23 -32.92
C LYS A 36 -20.00 -14.17 -34.37
N LYS A 37 -19.05 -14.08 -35.30
CA LYS A 37 -19.33 -14.03 -36.74
C LYS A 37 -20.11 -15.27 -37.18
N GLY A 38 -21.24 -15.06 -37.87
CA GLY A 38 -22.10 -16.14 -38.37
C GLY A 38 -22.97 -16.82 -37.32
N VAL A 39 -22.96 -16.34 -36.07
CA VAL A 39 -23.84 -16.81 -34.99
C VAL A 39 -24.91 -15.76 -34.74
N ALA A 40 -26.18 -16.17 -34.68
CA ALA A 40 -27.26 -15.26 -34.32
C ALA A 40 -27.09 -14.82 -32.86
N PRO A 41 -27.01 -13.51 -32.56
CA PRO A 41 -26.81 -13.05 -31.18
C PRO A 41 -28.05 -13.31 -30.33
N VAL A 42 -27.82 -13.71 -29.08
CA VAL A 42 -28.83 -13.73 -28.02
C VAL A 42 -28.58 -12.57 -27.08
N ASP A 43 -29.61 -11.77 -26.78
CA ASP A 43 -29.48 -10.65 -25.85
C ASP A 43 -29.26 -11.12 -24.42
N LYS A 44 -28.37 -10.41 -23.71
CA LYS A 44 -28.18 -10.58 -22.26
C LYS A 44 -29.49 -10.24 -21.54
N PRO A 45 -29.86 -10.94 -20.45
CA PRO A 45 -31.01 -10.54 -19.65
C PRO A 45 -30.86 -9.09 -19.18
N ALA A 46 -31.94 -8.31 -19.34
CA ALA A 46 -31.98 -6.93 -18.86
C ALA A 46 -31.78 -6.87 -17.34
N TRP A 47 -31.26 -5.75 -16.85
CA TRP A 47 -31.18 -5.48 -15.42
C TRP A 47 -32.60 -5.50 -14.81
N GLY A 48 -32.76 -6.09 -13.63
CA GLY A 48 -34.05 -6.27 -12.95
C GLY A 48 -34.96 -7.34 -13.58
N ALA A 49 -34.52 -8.09 -14.60
CA ALA A 49 -35.37 -9.08 -15.26
C ALA A 49 -35.91 -10.17 -14.32
N ALA A 50 -35.23 -10.45 -13.21
CA ALA A 50 -35.69 -11.39 -12.19
C ALA A 50 -36.89 -10.89 -11.36
N PHE A 51 -37.23 -9.59 -11.40
CA PHE A 51 -38.41 -9.05 -10.72
C PHE A 51 -39.71 -9.64 -11.29
N SER A 52 -39.80 -9.68 -12.63
CA SER A 52 -41.01 -10.10 -13.36
C SER A 52 -40.98 -11.58 -13.78
N ARG A 53 -39.87 -12.29 -13.53
CA ARG A 53 -39.66 -13.68 -13.91
C ARG A 53 -39.21 -14.49 -12.69
N ASP A 54 -40.08 -15.37 -12.21
CA ASP A 54 -39.71 -16.35 -11.17
C ASP A 54 -38.94 -17.57 -11.73
N ASP A 55 -38.83 -17.69 -13.06
CA ASP A 55 -37.98 -18.68 -13.74
C ASP A 55 -36.51 -18.21 -13.81
N TYR A 56 -35.80 -18.39 -12.70
CA TYR A 56 -34.36 -18.07 -12.61
C TYR A 56 -33.52 -18.98 -13.49
N GLU A 57 -33.92 -20.24 -13.67
CA GLU A 57 -33.18 -21.21 -14.50
C GLU A 57 -33.11 -20.73 -15.95
N GLY A 58 -34.25 -20.39 -16.56
CA GLY A 58 -34.31 -19.89 -17.94
C GLY A 58 -33.68 -18.51 -18.13
N LEU A 59 -33.64 -17.68 -17.09
CA LEU A 59 -32.95 -16.39 -17.09
C LEU A 59 -31.43 -16.58 -17.09
N VAL A 60 -30.90 -17.49 -16.26
CA VAL A 60 -29.47 -17.82 -16.27
C VAL A 60 -29.08 -18.56 -17.57
N ASP A 61 -29.95 -19.40 -18.13
CA ASP A 61 -29.72 -20.01 -19.45
C ASP A 61 -29.67 -18.97 -20.58
N GLN A 62 -30.46 -17.90 -20.49
CA GLN A 62 -30.35 -16.79 -21.44
C GLN A 62 -29.00 -16.08 -21.30
N ALA A 63 -28.51 -15.83 -20.08
CA ALA A 63 -27.18 -15.23 -19.85
C ALA A 63 -26.04 -16.11 -20.40
N LEU A 64 -26.13 -17.43 -20.20
CA LEU A 64 -25.15 -18.37 -20.75
C LEU A 64 -25.20 -18.43 -22.28
N ARG A 65 -26.39 -18.46 -22.88
CA ARG A 65 -26.55 -18.38 -24.33
C ARG A 65 -26.01 -17.06 -24.90
N TRP A 66 -26.22 -15.93 -24.22
CA TRP A 66 -25.59 -14.67 -24.60
C TRP A 66 -24.06 -14.82 -24.62
N ALA A 67 -23.45 -15.38 -23.59
CA ALA A 67 -22.01 -15.61 -23.56
C ALA A 67 -21.52 -16.61 -24.64
N GLU A 68 -22.33 -17.62 -24.97
CA GLU A 68 -22.07 -18.56 -26.06
C GLU A 68 -22.08 -17.87 -27.43
N THR A 69 -22.94 -16.86 -27.65
CA THR A 69 -23.06 -16.16 -28.94
C THR A 69 -22.12 -14.95 -29.07
N HIS A 70 -21.44 -14.52 -28.01
CA HIS A 70 -20.58 -13.34 -28.01
C HIS A 70 -19.09 -13.68 -27.81
N GLN A 71 -18.22 -12.76 -28.23
CA GLN A 71 -16.79 -12.81 -27.93
C GLN A 71 -16.48 -11.75 -26.89
N PHE A 72 -15.56 -12.06 -25.98
CA PHE A 72 -15.06 -11.12 -25.00
C PHE A 72 -13.65 -10.76 -25.43
N LEU A 73 -13.44 -9.52 -25.90
CA LEU A 73 -12.19 -9.05 -26.50
C LEU A 73 -11.48 -8.08 -25.56
N GLY A 74 -10.17 -7.92 -25.78
CA GLY A 74 -9.33 -7.04 -24.96
C GLY A 74 -9.32 -7.53 -23.53
N ASP A 75 -9.66 -6.66 -22.59
CA ASP A 75 -9.72 -6.96 -21.15
C ASP A 75 -11.16 -7.19 -20.67
N SER A 76 -12.14 -7.36 -21.58
CA SER A 76 -13.52 -7.69 -21.21
C SER A 76 -13.60 -9.04 -20.50
N VAL A 77 -14.37 -9.04 -19.39
CA VAL A 77 -14.62 -10.20 -18.54
C VAL A 77 -16.09 -10.62 -18.69
N PRO A 78 -16.35 -11.87 -19.09
CA PRO A 78 -17.71 -12.32 -19.26
C PRO A 78 -18.38 -12.48 -17.89
N CYS A 79 -19.43 -11.71 -17.64
CA CYS A 79 -20.05 -11.66 -16.32
C CYS A 79 -21.59 -11.59 -16.35
N TYR A 80 -22.22 -12.11 -15.30
CA TYR A 80 -23.65 -11.96 -15.05
C TYR A 80 -23.94 -11.89 -13.54
N LEU A 81 -24.52 -10.78 -13.09
CA LEU A 81 -24.74 -10.48 -11.68
C LEU A 81 -26.20 -10.71 -11.27
N PRO A 82 -26.47 -11.08 -10.00
CA PRO A 82 -27.82 -11.10 -9.46
C PRO A 82 -28.41 -9.68 -9.49
N SER A 83 -29.49 -9.48 -10.24
CA SER A 83 -30.21 -8.20 -10.32
C SER A 83 -31.71 -8.45 -10.23
N LEU A 84 -32.34 -7.85 -9.22
CA LEU A 84 -33.74 -8.09 -8.86
C LEU A 84 -34.55 -6.80 -8.93
N ILE A 85 -34.22 -5.79 -8.13
CA ILE A 85 -34.94 -4.50 -8.00
C ILE A 85 -33.94 -3.38 -7.70
N ILE A 86 -34.37 -2.12 -7.77
CA ILE A 86 -33.54 -0.93 -7.44
C ILE A 86 -33.29 -0.87 -5.94
N ASP A 87 -34.35 -0.75 -5.14
CA ASP A 87 -34.27 -0.62 -3.68
C ASP A 87 -34.01 -1.96 -2.95
N LEU A 88 -32.97 -2.69 -3.39
CA LEU A 88 -32.52 -3.95 -2.80
C LEU A 88 -32.16 -3.81 -1.31
N MET A 89 -31.37 -2.78 -0.96
CA MET A 89 -30.97 -2.60 0.43
C MET A 89 -32.18 -2.28 1.35
N PRO A 90 -33.06 -1.29 1.06
CA PRO A 90 -34.31 -1.12 1.80
C PRO A 90 -35.17 -2.40 1.87
N ALA A 91 -35.26 -3.17 0.79
CA ALA A 91 -36.01 -4.42 0.75
C ALA A 91 -35.43 -5.49 1.70
N PHE A 92 -34.11 -5.60 1.81
CA PHE A 92 -33.42 -6.48 2.75
C PHE A 92 -33.56 -6.02 4.21
N LEU A 93 -33.89 -4.75 4.44
CA LEU A 93 -34.21 -4.18 5.75
C LEU A 93 -35.70 -4.34 6.12
N GLY A 94 -36.52 -4.87 5.20
CA GLY A 94 -37.94 -5.15 5.39
C GLY A 94 -38.90 -4.11 4.82
N ALA A 95 -38.44 -3.22 3.95
CA ALA A 95 -39.31 -2.25 3.31
C ALA A 95 -40.34 -2.93 2.37
N GLU A 96 -41.56 -2.38 2.34
CA GLU A 96 -42.55 -2.69 1.31
C GLU A 96 -42.07 -2.09 -0.02
N ILE A 97 -41.98 -2.90 -1.07
CA ILE A 97 -41.55 -2.45 -2.41
C ILE A 97 -42.76 -2.32 -3.31
N THR A 98 -42.85 -1.19 -4.00
CA THR A 98 -43.89 -0.87 -4.97
C THR A 98 -43.29 -0.77 -6.37
N SER A 99 -44.07 -1.10 -7.39
CA SER A 99 -43.65 -1.00 -8.79
C SER A 99 -44.30 0.19 -9.49
N ILE A 100 -43.52 0.92 -10.27
CA ILE A 100 -43.98 2.03 -11.10
C ILE A 100 -43.75 1.64 -12.56
N LYS A 101 -44.76 1.84 -13.41
CA LYS A 101 -44.61 1.55 -14.84
C LYS A 101 -44.08 2.78 -15.54
N GLU A 102 -42.84 2.68 -15.99
CA GLU A 102 -42.15 3.73 -16.73
C GLU A 102 -42.21 3.48 -18.24
N SER A 103 -41.90 4.53 -19.01
CA SER A 103 -41.83 4.44 -20.47
C SER A 103 -40.77 3.44 -20.97
N TRP A 104 -39.74 3.18 -20.17
CA TRP A 104 -38.62 2.29 -20.47
C TRP A 104 -38.72 0.92 -19.77
N GLY A 105 -39.67 0.72 -18.85
CA GLY A 105 -39.75 -0.53 -18.09
C GLY A 105 -40.63 -0.49 -16.84
N THR A 106 -40.35 -1.40 -15.90
CA THR A 106 -40.93 -1.37 -14.56
C THR A 106 -39.85 -0.97 -13.58
N ASP A 107 -40.08 0.13 -12.89
CA ASP A 107 -39.23 0.64 -11.84
C ASP A 107 -39.77 0.20 -10.47
N THR A 108 -38.93 0.16 -9.44
CA THR A 108 -39.28 -0.35 -8.11
C THR A 108 -38.75 0.55 -7.01
N HIS A 109 -39.65 1.01 -6.13
CA HIS A 109 -39.32 1.93 -5.05
C HIS A 109 -39.85 1.40 -3.72
N ALA A 110 -39.04 1.53 -2.68
CA ALA A 110 -39.43 1.31 -1.31
C ALA A 110 -40.45 2.37 -0.88
N LYS A 111 -41.45 1.91 -0.15
CA LYS A 111 -42.44 2.78 0.45
C LYS A 111 -41.91 3.27 1.80
N PRO A 112 -41.78 4.60 2.01
CA PRO A 112 -41.29 5.13 3.27
C PRO A 112 -42.12 4.66 4.46
N SER A 113 -41.44 4.10 5.45
CA SER A 113 -42.06 3.49 6.64
C SER A 113 -41.59 4.09 7.96
N ILE A 114 -40.40 4.72 7.98
CA ILE A 114 -39.88 5.38 9.18
C ILE A 114 -40.57 6.72 9.36
N LYS A 115 -41.19 6.91 10.54
CA LYS A 115 -41.86 8.17 10.91
C LYS A 115 -41.07 9.01 11.91
N ASP A 116 -40.33 8.35 12.79
CA ASP A 116 -39.46 8.98 13.79
C ASP A 116 -38.08 8.28 13.75
N LEU A 117 -37.03 9.04 13.45
CA LEU A 117 -35.66 8.54 13.40
C LEU A 117 -35.12 8.20 14.79
N SER A 118 -35.61 8.88 15.84
CA SER A 118 -35.11 8.70 17.21
C SER A 118 -35.50 7.35 17.81
N SER A 119 -36.55 6.69 17.28
CA SER A 119 -37.00 5.36 17.69
C SER A 119 -36.89 4.30 16.59
N ALA A 120 -36.29 4.61 15.44
CA ALA A 120 -36.20 3.68 14.33
C ALA A 120 -35.24 2.52 14.64
N GLU A 121 -35.70 1.29 14.36
CA GLU A 121 -34.87 0.08 14.40
C GLU A 121 -34.61 -0.38 12.96
N ILE A 122 -33.38 -0.17 12.49
CA ILE A 122 -32.94 -0.54 11.15
C ILE A 122 -31.90 -1.64 11.27
N ARG A 123 -32.22 -2.83 10.73
CA ARG A 123 -31.31 -3.98 10.74
C ARG A 123 -31.57 -4.88 9.56
N PHE A 124 -30.58 -5.69 9.21
CA PHE A 124 -30.75 -6.72 8.20
C PHE A 124 -31.82 -7.74 8.63
N ARG A 125 -32.74 -8.03 7.71
CA ARG A 125 -33.83 -9.01 7.87
C ARG A 125 -33.64 -10.18 6.92
N PRO A 126 -32.88 -11.22 7.29
CA PRO A 126 -32.73 -12.41 6.46
C PRO A 126 -34.07 -13.14 6.22
N GLU A 127 -35.10 -12.85 7.01
CA GLU A 127 -36.48 -13.31 6.79
C GLU A 127 -37.24 -12.53 5.70
N SER A 128 -36.66 -11.48 5.11
CA SER A 128 -37.29 -10.72 4.03
C SER A 128 -37.51 -11.59 2.80
N ILE A 129 -38.72 -11.52 2.21
CA ILE A 129 -39.05 -12.21 0.94
C ILE A 129 -38.10 -11.81 -0.18
N TRP A 130 -37.59 -10.58 -0.15
CA TRP A 130 -36.63 -10.09 -1.14
C TRP A 130 -35.24 -10.69 -0.96
N TRP A 131 -34.81 -10.90 0.28
CA TRP A 131 -33.58 -11.63 0.57
C TRP A 131 -33.69 -13.09 0.11
N GLU A 132 -34.79 -13.78 0.44
CA GLU A 132 -35.03 -15.15 -0.01
C GLU A 132 -34.98 -15.28 -1.54
N LYS A 133 -35.66 -14.38 -2.27
CA LYS A 133 -35.64 -14.34 -3.74
C LYS A 133 -34.23 -14.09 -4.28
N TRP A 134 -33.51 -13.14 -3.70
CA TRP A 134 -32.14 -12.83 -4.11
C TRP A 134 -31.19 -14.02 -3.89
N VAL A 135 -31.26 -14.69 -2.73
CA VAL A 135 -30.46 -15.90 -2.43
C VAL A 135 -30.75 -17.00 -3.45
N ARG A 136 -32.03 -17.26 -3.76
CA ARG A 136 -32.41 -18.27 -4.77
C ARG A 136 -31.85 -17.96 -6.16
N LEU A 137 -31.86 -16.69 -6.56
CA LEU A 137 -31.25 -16.24 -7.82
C LEU A 137 -29.72 -16.41 -7.78
N ALA A 138 -29.07 -15.95 -6.72
CA ALA A 138 -27.63 -16.03 -6.53
C ALA A 138 -27.12 -17.49 -6.53
N GLU A 139 -27.82 -18.39 -5.87
CA GLU A 139 -27.51 -19.82 -5.89
C GLU A 139 -27.69 -20.44 -7.27
N CYS A 140 -28.75 -20.08 -8.02
CA CYS A 140 -28.95 -20.53 -9.40
C CYS A 140 -27.79 -20.06 -10.30
N ILE A 141 -27.43 -18.77 -10.22
CA ILE A 141 -26.30 -18.20 -10.96
C ILE A 141 -25.00 -18.93 -10.59
N LYS A 142 -24.68 -19.07 -9.30
CA LYS A 142 -23.46 -19.76 -8.86
C LYS A 142 -23.37 -21.18 -9.41
N ARG A 143 -24.44 -21.98 -9.29
CA ARG A 143 -24.44 -23.37 -9.77
C ARG A 143 -24.15 -23.48 -11.27
N LYS A 144 -24.69 -22.57 -12.09
CA LYS A 144 -24.63 -22.66 -13.55
C LYS A 144 -23.47 -21.90 -14.17
N CYS A 145 -22.97 -20.87 -13.51
CA CYS A 145 -21.93 -19.97 -14.04
C CYS A 145 -20.53 -20.25 -13.49
N ALA A 146 -20.37 -21.03 -12.42
CA ALA A 146 -19.07 -21.36 -11.83
C ALA A 146 -18.08 -21.92 -12.87
N GLY A 147 -16.95 -21.22 -13.05
CA GLY A 147 -15.92 -21.57 -14.03
C GLY A 147 -16.25 -21.20 -15.49
N ARG A 148 -17.42 -20.60 -15.74
CA ARG A 148 -17.87 -20.19 -17.08
C ARG A 148 -17.86 -18.68 -17.24
N LEU A 149 -18.39 -17.97 -16.23
CA LEU A 149 -18.52 -16.51 -16.16
C LEU A 149 -18.15 -16.03 -14.75
N ILE A 150 -17.85 -14.74 -14.60
CA ILE A 150 -17.81 -14.08 -13.29
C ILE A 150 -19.24 -13.69 -12.87
N PHE A 151 -19.55 -13.93 -11.60
CA PHE A 151 -20.88 -13.64 -11.04
C PHE A 151 -20.82 -13.03 -9.64
N GLY A 152 -19.62 -12.83 -9.10
CA GLY A 152 -19.43 -12.16 -7.83
C GLY A 152 -19.74 -10.68 -7.94
N THR A 153 -20.52 -10.17 -6.99
CA THR A 153 -20.61 -8.76 -6.62
C THR A 153 -20.36 -8.67 -5.12
N ALA A 154 -19.73 -7.59 -4.66
CA ALA A 154 -19.56 -7.34 -3.24
C ALA A 154 -20.57 -6.34 -2.69
N GLN A 155 -21.43 -5.77 -3.55
CA GLN A 155 -22.30 -4.66 -3.17
C GLN A 155 -23.78 -5.00 -3.39
N PRO A 156 -24.63 -4.85 -2.37
CA PRO A 156 -26.06 -4.65 -2.58
C PRO A 156 -26.28 -3.22 -3.12
N TYR A 157 -26.90 -3.08 -4.29
CA TYR A 157 -27.13 -1.79 -4.94
C TYR A 157 -27.90 -0.82 -4.02
N TYR A 158 -27.52 0.46 -4.02
CA TYR A 158 -28.03 1.60 -3.22
C TYR A 158 -27.82 1.46 -1.71
N ASN A 159 -27.11 2.40 -1.09
CA ASN A 159 -26.82 2.37 0.34
C ASN A 159 -26.73 3.78 0.94
N ASN A 160 -26.28 3.93 2.19
CA ASN A 160 -26.04 5.21 2.86
C ASN A 160 -27.30 6.11 2.90
N LEU A 161 -27.21 7.38 2.50
CA LEU A 161 -28.34 8.30 2.51
C LEU A 161 -29.43 7.89 1.53
N ASP A 162 -29.12 7.18 0.44
CA ASP A 162 -30.15 6.70 -0.49
C ASP A 162 -31.08 5.70 0.21
N THR A 163 -30.51 4.77 0.99
CA THR A 163 -31.32 3.85 1.81
C THR A 163 -32.14 4.59 2.85
N LEU A 164 -31.56 5.58 3.54
CA LEU A 164 -32.30 6.34 4.53
C LEU A 164 -33.44 7.14 3.89
N ALA A 165 -33.19 7.77 2.74
CA ALA A 165 -34.16 8.52 1.98
C ALA A 165 -35.32 7.63 1.50
N ALA A 166 -35.02 6.42 1.05
CA ALA A 166 -36.02 5.43 0.65
C ALA A 166 -36.90 4.97 1.85
N LEU A 167 -36.31 4.82 3.05
CA LEU A 167 -37.03 4.41 4.25
C LEU A 167 -37.81 5.55 4.94
N ARG A 168 -37.30 6.78 4.87
CA ARG A 168 -37.83 7.97 5.58
C ARG A 168 -38.71 8.88 4.72
N GLY A 169 -38.40 8.97 3.43
CA GLY A 169 -38.94 9.95 2.49
C GLY A 169 -37.96 11.11 2.26
N ASN A 170 -37.82 11.55 1.01
CA ASN A 170 -36.86 12.60 0.63
C ASN A 170 -37.12 13.93 1.35
N VAL A 171 -38.36 14.38 1.38
CA VAL A 171 -38.74 15.69 1.96
C VAL A 171 -38.52 15.69 3.46
N GLU A 172 -38.94 14.62 4.11
CA GLU A 172 -38.79 14.44 5.54
C GLU A 172 -37.32 14.36 5.95
N LEU A 173 -36.50 13.58 5.23
CA LEU A 173 -35.07 13.48 5.53
C LEU A 173 -34.35 14.84 5.39
N MET A 174 -34.70 15.65 4.38
CA MET A 174 -34.13 16.99 4.24
C MET A 174 -34.49 17.92 5.41
N THR A 175 -35.68 17.73 6.00
CA THR A 175 -36.10 18.50 7.18
C THR A 175 -35.39 17.98 8.44
N ASP A 176 -35.19 16.66 8.54
CA ASP A 176 -34.50 16.02 9.66
C ASP A 176 -33.02 16.47 9.77
N PHE A 177 -32.36 16.93 8.69
CA PHE A 177 -31.01 17.52 8.78
C PHE A 177 -30.94 18.74 9.71
N TYR A 178 -32.03 19.48 9.83
CA TYR A 178 -32.13 20.65 10.70
C TYR A 178 -32.79 20.31 12.04
N ASP A 179 -33.89 19.55 11.99
CA ASP A 179 -34.74 19.31 13.15
C ASP A 179 -34.27 18.12 14.01
N ASN A 180 -33.58 17.14 13.42
CA ASN A 180 -33.13 15.92 14.10
C ASN A 180 -31.83 15.33 13.50
N PRO A 181 -30.72 16.08 13.44
CA PRO A 181 -29.46 15.62 12.86
C PRO A 181 -28.88 14.39 13.58
N ASP A 182 -29.06 14.30 14.90
CA ASP A 182 -28.64 13.15 15.70
C ASP A 182 -29.40 11.86 15.31
N GLY A 183 -30.70 11.99 15.02
CA GLY A 183 -31.53 10.89 14.52
C GLY A 183 -31.04 10.38 13.16
N VAL A 184 -30.66 11.30 12.26
CA VAL A 184 -30.07 10.95 10.96
C VAL A 184 -28.77 10.18 11.15
N HIS A 185 -27.86 10.68 11.98
CA HIS A 185 -26.60 10.00 12.26
C HIS A 185 -26.79 8.62 12.91
N SER A 186 -27.77 8.49 13.81
CA SER A 186 -28.14 7.22 14.43
C SER A 186 -28.65 6.21 13.40
N ALA A 187 -29.59 6.61 12.55
CA ALA A 187 -30.14 5.76 11.49
C ALA A 187 -29.08 5.34 10.47
N MET A 188 -28.20 6.27 10.06
CA MET A 188 -27.10 5.98 9.15
C MET A 188 -26.12 4.94 9.73
N LYS A 189 -25.78 5.02 11.03
CA LYS A 189 -24.96 4.00 11.69
C LYS A 189 -25.63 2.62 11.66
N GLN A 190 -26.94 2.55 11.89
CA GLN A 190 -27.70 1.31 11.82
C GLN A 190 -27.72 0.72 10.39
N ILE A 191 -27.95 1.56 9.37
CA ILE A 191 -27.88 1.18 7.94
C ILE A 191 -26.49 0.63 7.62
N MET A 192 -25.42 1.31 8.06
CA MET A 192 -24.06 0.87 7.79
C MET A 192 -23.69 -0.45 8.45
N THR A 193 -24.23 -0.75 9.64
CA THR A 193 -24.11 -2.07 10.28
C THR A 193 -24.84 -3.13 9.46
N ALA A 194 -26.11 -2.88 9.12
CA ALA A 194 -26.90 -3.83 8.34
C ALA A 194 -26.31 -4.11 6.95
N HIS A 195 -25.75 -3.09 6.29
CA HIS A 195 -25.03 -3.25 5.02
C HIS A 195 -23.81 -4.18 5.18
N ALA A 196 -23.07 -4.10 6.29
CA ALA A 196 -21.94 -5.00 6.54
C ALA A 196 -22.39 -6.47 6.67
N ASP A 197 -23.52 -6.70 7.35
CA ASP A 197 -24.10 -8.04 7.50
C ASP A 197 -24.56 -8.61 6.15
N VAL A 198 -25.30 -7.82 5.37
CA VAL A 198 -25.73 -8.19 4.00
C VAL A 198 -24.53 -8.50 3.12
N MET A 199 -23.53 -7.60 3.10
CA MET A 199 -22.32 -7.77 2.30
C MET A 199 -21.56 -9.05 2.65
N THR A 200 -21.48 -9.38 3.94
CA THR A 200 -20.85 -10.63 4.41
C THR A 200 -21.53 -11.85 3.80
N GLU A 201 -22.86 -11.90 3.83
CA GLU A 201 -23.62 -13.00 3.26
C GLU A 201 -23.57 -13.04 1.73
N VAL A 202 -23.66 -11.88 1.06
CA VAL A 202 -23.52 -11.76 -0.40
C VAL A 202 -22.16 -12.31 -0.85
N CYS A 203 -21.07 -11.88 -0.22
CA CYS A 203 -19.72 -12.34 -0.55
C CYS A 203 -19.54 -13.85 -0.31
N ARG A 204 -20.15 -14.38 0.77
CA ARG A 204 -20.13 -15.80 1.11
C ARG A 204 -20.88 -16.64 0.07
N ILE A 205 -22.10 -16.24 -0.30
CA ILE A 205 -22.95 -16.97 -1.24
C ILE A 205 -22.31 -17.01 -2.63
N LEU A 206 -21.78 -15.88 -3.08
CA LEU A 206 -21.17 -15.74 -4.41
C LEU A 206 -19.70 -16.17 -4.46
N GLU A 207 -19.11 -16.64 -3.35
CA GLU A 207 -17.72 -17.10 -3.26
C GLU A 207 -16.72 -16.05 -3.80
N VAL A 208 -16.88 -14.77 -3.42
CA VAL A 208 -16.07 -13.64 -3.93
C VAL A 208 -14.58 -13.87 -3.71
N GLU A 209 -14.16 -14.41 -2.55
CA GLU A 209 -12.75 -14.76 -2.27
C GLU A 209 -12.13 -15.75 -3.28
N LYS A 210 -12.97 -16.55 -3.95
CA LYS A 210 -12.52 -17.60 -4.88
C LYS A 210 -12.56 -17.15 -6.34
N TYR A 211 -13.64 -16.47 -6.73
CA TYR A 211 -13.89 -16.08 -8.12
C TYR A 211 -13.56 -14.61 -8.40
N GLY A 212 -13.33 -13.80 -7.38
CA GLY A 212 -13.37 -12.35 -7.48
C GLY A 212 -14.78 -11.81 -7.64
N SER A 213 -14.88 -10.53 -7.94
CA SER A 213 -16.14 -9.86 -8.25
C SER A 213 -15.97 -8.78 -9.30
N VAL A 214 -17.07 -8.25 -9.80
CA VAL A 214 -17.09 -7.13 -10.74
C VAL A 214 -17.88 -5.96 -10.18
N THR A 215 -17.55 -4.75 -10.62
CA THR A 215 -18.43 -3.57 -10.42
C THR A 215 -19.76 -3.77 -11.15
N GLY A 216 -20.73 -2.87 -10.94
CA GLY A 216 -22.01 -2.89 -11.67
C GLY A 216 -21.86 -2.88 -13.20
N HIS A 217 -20.72 -2.40 -13.70
CA HIS A 217 -20.40 -2.30 -15.12
C HIS A 217 -19.44 -3.39 -15.62
N GLY A 218 -19.16 -4.42 -14.81
CA GLY A 218 -18.35 -5.56 -15.23
C GLY A 218 -16.84 -5.38 -15.02
N PHE A 219 -16.40 -4.42 -14.21
CA PHE A 219 -14.97 -4.18 -13.97
C PHE A 219 -14.45 -5.13 -12.90
N TYR A 220 -13.60 -6.06 -13.31
CA TYR A 220 -13.19 -7.19 -12.50
C TYR A 220 -12.13 -6.84 -11.46
N ALA A 221 -12.27 -7.35 -10.24
CA ALA A 221 -11.24 -7.41 -9.22
C ALA A 221 -11.18 -8.79 -8.55
N ASP A 222 -10.03 -9.14 -7.99
CA ASP A 222 -9.86 -10.40 -7.27
C ASP A 222 -10.58 -10.48 -5.94
N GLY A 223 -10.78 -9.32 -5.32
CA GLY A 223 -11.54 -9.19 -4.10
C GLY A 223 -12.89 -8.58 -4.38
N LYS A 224 -13.28 -7.62 -3.56
CA LYS A 224 -14.57 -6.97 -3.53
C LYS A 224 -14.58 -5.73 -4.41
N ALA A 225 -15.25 -5.81 -5.54
CA ALA A 225 -15.51 -4.72 -6.46
C ALA A 225 -16.94 -4.19 -6.26
N ALA A 226 -17.10 -2.87 -6.37
CA ALA A 226 -18.37 -2.19 -6.15
C ALA A 226 -18.52 -0.91 -6.98
N THR A 227 -19.78 -0.51 -7.16
CA THR A 227 -20.20 0.77 -7.72
C THR A 227 -21.06 1.55 -6.70
N PRO A 228 -20.46 2.14 -5.66
CA PRO A 228 -21.15 2.98 -4.70
C PRO A 228 -21.61 4.31 -5.31
N GLN A 229 -22.68 4.86 -4.73
CA GLN A 229 -23.31 6.12 -5.12
C GLN A 229 -24.00 6.79 -3.92
N CYS A 230 -24.46 8.02 -4.13
CA CYS A 230 -25.34 8.74 -3.21
C CYS A 230 -26.18 9.72 -4.03
N ASP A 231 -27.24 9.22 -4.65
CA ASP A 231 -28.11 10.01 -5.53
C ASP A 231 -28.82 11.13 -4.76
N PHE A 232 -29.12 10.89 -3.47
CA PHE A 232 -29.69 11.87 -2.56
C PHE A 232 -28.85 13.15 -2.47
N GLY A 233 -27.54 13.05 -2.75
CA GLY A 233 -26.63 14.20 -2.82
C GLY A 233 -27.09 15.27 -3.80
N PHE A 234 -27.88 14.92 -4.83
CA PHE A 234 -28.47 15.86 -5.77
C PHE A 234 -29.32 16.94 -5.08
N ASN A 235 -29.98 16.59 -3.98
CA ASN A 235 -30.93 17.47 -3.29
C ASN A 235 -30.26 18.43 -2.29
N ILE A 236 -28.96 18.27 -2.02
CA ILE A 236 -28.29 18.97 -0.91
C ILE A 236 -26.99 19.65 -1.31
N GLY A 237 -26.64 20.70 -0.56
CA GLY A 237 -25.37 21.40 -0.70
C GLY A 237 -24.19 20.61 -0.12
N LYS A 238 -22.97 21.04 -0.47
CA LYS A 238 -21.73 20.38 -0.09
C LYS A 238 -21.56 20.21 1.42
N GLU A 239 -21.97 21.20 2.22
CA GLU A 239 -21.85 21.16 3.69
C GLU A 239 -22.64 19.98 4.29
N HIS A 240 -23.92 19.83 3.92
CA HIS A 240 -24.72 18.68 4.35
C HIS A 240 -24.22 17.36 3.76
N PHE A 241 -23.71 17.35 2.53
CA PHE A 241 -23.13 16.13 1.96
C PHE A 241 -21.90 15.69 2.77
N ASP A 242 -21.00 16.61 3.10
CA ASP A 242 -19.79 16.34 3.88
C ASP A 242 -20.12 15.87 5.31
N GLU A 243 -21.23 16.34 5.90
CA GLU A 243 -21.68 15.94 7.24
C GLU A 243 -22.44 14.61 7.24
N PHE A 244 -23.48 14.49 6.40
CA PHE A 244 -24.45 13.40 6.48
C PHE A 244 -24.22 12.26 5.48
N ALA A 245 -23.51 12.51 4.37
CA ALA A 245 -23.25 11.48 3.35
C ALA A 245 -21.82 10.94 3.45
N LEU A 246 -20.84 11.84 3.40
CA LEU A 246 -19.42 11.52 3.21
C LEU A 246 -18.83 10.56 4.25
N PRO A 247 -19.11 10.67 5.57
CA PRO A 247 -18.53 9.77 6.56
C PRO A 247 -19.01 8.32 6.36
N TYR A 248 -20.27 8.15 5.98
CA TYR A 248 -20.88 6.83 5.76
C TYR A 248 -20.55 6.27 4.39
N LEU A 249 -20.45 7.12 3.36
CA LEU A 249 -19.88 6.75 2.08
C LEU A 249 -18.46 6.23 2.23
N ARG A 250 -17.61 6.89 3.03
CA ARG A 250 -16.26 6.41 3.33
C ARG A 250 -16.31 5.05 4.04
N GLN A 251 -17.15 4.91 5.06
CA GLN A 251 -17.34 3.63 5.76
C GLN A 251 -17.81 2.49 4.84
N GLU A 252 -18.66 2.80 3.85
CA GLU A 252 -19.11 1.85 2.83
C GLU A 252 -17.96 1.47 1.91
N ILE A 253 -17.29 2.48 1.34
CA ILE A 253 -16.25 2.36 0.34
C ILE A 253 -15.02 1.61 0.88
N ASP A 254 -14.63 1.84 2.13
CA ASP A 254 -13.45 1.22 2.76
C ASP A 254 -13.59 -0.31 2.95
N ARG A 255 -14.75 -0.88 2.63
CA ARG A 255 -14.98 -2.35 2.65
C ARG A 255 -14.61 -3.02 1.33
N PHE A 256 -14.39 -2.25 0.27
CA PHE A 256 -14.14 -2.73 -1.08
C PHE A 256 -12.65 -2.58 -1.45
N ASP A 257 -12.18 -3.48 -2.31
CA ASP A 257 -10.80 -3.47 -2.83
C ASP A 257 -10.70 -2.62 -4.12
N ALA A 258 -11.79 -2.56 -4.89
CA ALA A 258 -11.86 -1.85 -6.16
C ALA A 258 -13.18 -1.08 -6.28
N VAL A 259 -13.09 0.25 -6.39
CA VAL A 259 -14.28 1.12 -6.45
C VAL A 259 -14.28 1.98 -7.71
N GLU A 260 -15.38 1.85 -8.43
CA GLU A 260 -15.86 2.78 -9.44
C GLU A 260 -17.03 3.57 -8.84
N TYR A 261 -16.87 4.86 -8.57
CA TYR A 261 -17.97 5.65 -8.02
C TYR A 261 -18.93 6.11 -9.13
N HIS A 262 -20.23 5.93 -8.94
CA HIS A 262 -21.27 6.43 -9.84
C HIS A 262 -21.68 7.85 -9.45
N LEU A 263 -21.29 8.83 -10.29
CA LEU A 263 -21.62 10.24 -10.12
C LEU A 263 -22.78 10.60 -11.03
N ASP A 264 -24.01 10.59 -10.48
CA ASP A 264 -25.23 10.81 -11.26
C ASP A 264 -25.75 12.25 -11.20
N GLY A 265 -25.86 12.86 -12.37
CA GLY A 265 -26.56 14.11 -12.58
C GLY A 265 -25.77 15.38 -12.18
N PRO A 266 -26.07 16.54 -12.80
CA PRO A 266 -25.35 17.79 -12.53
C PRO A 266 -25.36 18.27 -11.08
N GLY A 267 -26.40 17.94 -10.31
CA GLY A 267 -26.50 18.33 -8.89
C GLY A 267 -25.41 17.71 -8.02
N ASN A 268 -24.96 16.49 -8.35
CA ASN A 268 -23.93 15.81 -7.58
C ASN A 268 -22.49 16.28 -7.88
N ILE A 269 -22.27 17.10 -8.93
CA ILE A 269 -20.93 17.59 -9.27
C ILE A 269 -20.32 18.44 -8.16
N ALA A 270 -21.14 19.14 -7.36
CA ALA A 270 -20.68 19.94 -6.23
C ALA A 270 -19.92 19.11 -5.17
N HIS A 271 -20.18 17.80 -5.13
CA HIS A 271 -19.61 16.86 -4.17
C HIS A 271 -18.41 16.09 -4.71
N ALA A 272 -18.09 16.26 -6.01
CA ALA A 272 -17.08 15.47 -6.70
C ALA A 272 -15.70 15.53 -6.03
N GLU A 273 -15.28 16.68 -5.49
CA GLU A 273 -14.01 16.80 -4.75
C GLU A 273 -14.01 15.99 -3.46
N SER A 274 -15.10 16.02 -2.70
CA SER A 274 -15.24 15.24 -1.46
C SER A 274 -15.18 13.74 -1.74
N ILE A 275 -15.90 13.29 -2.77
CA ILE A 275 -15.91 11.90 -3.23
C ILE A 275 -14.51 11.50 -3.73
N CYS A 276 -13.86 12.36 -4.51
CA CYS A 276 -12.52 12.10 -5.00
C CYS A 276 -11.46 12.08 -3.87
N GLY A 277 -11.72 12.72 -2.75
CA GLY A 277 -10.89 12.63 -1.55
C GLY A 277 -10.88 11.25 -0.89
N ILE A 278 -11.80 10.33 -1.27
CA ILE A 278 -11.78 8.95 -0.81
C ILE A 278 -10.77 8.16 -1.65
N GLU A 279 -9.71 7.67 -1.00
CA GLU A 279 -8.56 7.05 -1.69
C GLU A 279 -8.95 5.78 -2.46
N THR A 280 -9.85 4.97 -1.91
CA THR A 280 -10.32 3.71 -2.49
C THR A 280 -11.12 3.93 -3.78
N VAL A 281 -11.75 5.11 -3.97
CA VAL A 281 -12.39 5.48 -5.25
C VAL A 281 -11.30 5.66 -6.29
N LYS A 282 -11.16 4.71 -7.22
CA LYS A 282 -10.12 4.76 -8.26
C LYS A 282 -10.65 5.26 -9.60
N VAL A 283 -11.93 5.02 -9.89
CA VAL A 283 -12.61 5.44 -11.13
C VAL A 283 -13.86 6.21 -10.76
N VAL A 284 -14.18 7.25 -11.53
CA VAL A 284 -15.48 7.93 -11.44
C VAL A 284 -16.20 7.76 -12.77
N GLN A 285 -17.36 7.13 -12.70
CA GLN A 285 -18.32 7.13 -13.80
C GLN A 285 -19.16 8.39 -13.72
N TRP A 286 -19.21 9.16 -14.81
CA TRP A 286 -20.07 10.32 -14.92
C TRP A 286 -21.33 9.98 -15.73
N VAL A 287 -22.50 10.31 -15.18
CA VAL A 287 -23.79 10.20 -15.87
C VAL A 287 -24.47 11.57 -15.88
N ALA A 288 -24.66 12.14 -17.06
CA ALA A 288 -25.23 13.48 -17.19
C ALA A 288 -26.76 13.53 -16.99
N GLY A 289 -27.43 12.38 -16.90
CA GLY A 289 -28.88 12.25 -16.96
C GLY A 289 -29.44 12.38 -18.38
N VAL A 290 -30.76 12.44 -18.51
CA VAL A 290 -31.48 12.52 -19.80
C VAL A 290 -31.71 13.97 -20.27
N GLY A 291 -32.13 14.15 -21.53
CA GLY A 291 -32.60 15.43 -22.04
C GLY A 291 -31.49 16.38 -22.53
N GLU A 292 -31.50 17.64 -22.08
CA GLU A 292 -30.51 18.65 -22.48
C GLU A 292 -29.12 18.38 -21.87
N SER A 293 -29.07 17.83 -20.66
CA SER A 293 -27.80 17.55 -19.97
C SER A 293 -26.94 16.52 -20.70
N SER A 294 -27.53 15.52 -21.35
CA SER A 294 -26.80 14.52 -22.13
C SER A 294 -26.14 15.08 -23.40
N LYS A 295 -26.58 16.25 -23.87
CA LYS A 295 -26.05 16.92 -25.07
C LYS A 295 -24.95 17.94 -24.77
N ARG A 296 -24.72 18.25 -23.48
CA ARG A 296 -23.70 19.22 -23.07
C ARG A 296 -22.30 18.64 -23.20
N ASP A 297 -21.33 19.52 -23.40
CA ASP A 297 -19.92 19.17 -23.32
C ASP A 297 -19.48 19.10 -21.85
N TRP A 298 -19.07 17.92 -21.42
CA TRP A 298 -18.58 17.61 -20.07
C TRP A 298 -17.05 17.47 -20.01
N THR A 299 -16.33 17.88 -21.07
CA THR A 299 -14.86 17.81 -21.12
C THR A 299 -14.19 18.43 -19.90
N TRP A 300 -14.68 19.58 -19.43
CA TRP A 300 -14.16 20.25 -18.23
C TRP A 300 -14.28 19.38 -16.96
N LEU A 301 -15.32 18.54 -16.85
CA LEU A 301 -15.52 17.66 -15.71
C LEU A 301 -14.56 16.47 -15.79
N TYR A 302 -14.36 15.89 -16.97
CA TYR A 302 -13.35 14.86 -17.19
C TYR A 302 -11.94 15.37 -16.86
N GLU A 303 -11.62 16.59 -17.28
CA GLU A 303 -10.36 17.26 -16.92
C GLU A 303 -10.22 17.46 -15.42
N LYS A 304 -11.30 17.89 -14.74
CA LYS A 304 -11.35 18.03 -13.29
C LYS A 304 -11.12 16.69 -12.57
N LEU A 305 -11.86 15.65 -12.95
CA LEU A 305 -11.75 14.31 -12.35
C LEU A 305 -10.35 13.70 -12.57
N ASN A 306 -9.78 13.88 -13.76
CA ASN A 306 -8.42 13.45 -14.05
C ASN A 306 -7.37 14.23 -13.24
N ALA A 307 -7.53 15.55 -13.08
CA ALA A 307 -6.67 16.37 -12.23
C ALA A 307 -6.74 15.99 -10.75
N LEU A 308 -7.90 15.48 -10.29
CA LEU A 308 -8.09 14.89 -8.97
C LEU A 308 -7.55 13.45 -8.86
N GLY A 309 -6.84 12.97 -9.89
CA GLY A 309 -6.18 11.66 -9.90
C GLY A 309 -7.14 10.48 -10.06
N LYS A 310 -8.36 10.69 -10.56
CA LYS A 310 -9.33 9.61 -10.78
C LYS A 310 -9.30 9.10 -12.21
N GLY A 311 -9.51 7.79 -12.36
CA GLY A 311 -9.67 7.15 -13.65
C GLY A 311 -11.01 7.49 -14.28
N LEU A 312 -11.03 7.52 -15.61
CA LEU A 312 -12.22 7.80 -16.41
C LEU A 312 -12.68 6.56 -17.15
N TRP A 313 -13.99 6.45 -17.35
CA TRP A 313 -14.60 5.48 -18.24
C TRP A 313 -15.23 6.20 -19.43
N LEU A 314 -14.67 5.98 -20.63
CA LEU A 314 -15.03 6.67 -21.86
C LEU A 314 -15.21 5.67 -23.01
N SER A 315 -15.54 6.17 -24.20
CA SER A 315 -15.62 5.38 -25.43
C SER A 315 -14.67 5.93 -26.48
N ALA A 316 -14.07 5.03 -27.27
CA ALA A 316 -13.24 5.38 -28.42
C ALA A 316 -13.72 4.63 -29.67
N ASP A 317 -13.93 5.38 -30.75
CA ASP A 317 -14.43 4.86 -32.03
C ASP A 317 -13.31 4.28 -32.92
N SER A 318 -12.05 4.63 -32.64
CA SER A 318 -10.89 4.20 -33.40
C SER A 318 -9.63 4.06 -32.52
N PRO A 319 -8.62 3.29 -32.95
CA PRO A 319 -7.33 3.20 -32.24
C PRO A 319 -6.67 4.56 -32.03
N LYS A 320 -6.77 5.47 -33.01
CA LYS A 320 -6.23 6.83 -32.91
C LYS A 320 -6.91 7.64 -31.80
N THR A 321 -8.25 7.57 -31.73
CA THR A 321 -9.03 8.24 -30.67
C THR A 321 -8.70 7.65 -29.30
N ALA A 322 -8.53 6.33 -29.21
CA ALA A 322 -8.17 5.65 -27.96
C ALA A 322 -6.81 6.13 -27.42
N VAL A 323 -5.80 6.23 -28.28
CA VAL A 323 -4.47 6.77 -27.92
C VAL A 323 -4.57 8.23 -27.49
N ALA A 324 -5.29 9.07 -28.24
CA ALA A 324 -5.45 10.49 -27.90
C ALA A 324 -6.14 10.71 -26.54
N LEU A 325 -7.15 9.90 -26.22
CA LEU A 325 -7.81 9.95 -24.90
C LEU A 325 -6.87 9.53 -23.78
N TRP A 326 -6.05 8.50 -24.00
CA TRP A 326 -5.07 8.05 -23.01
C TRP A 326 -4.02 9.11 -22.75
N GLU A 327 -3.40 9.65 -23.81
CA GLU A 327 -2.40 10.73 -23.69
C GLU A 327 -2.96 11.95 -22.95
N LYS A 328 -4.26 12.23 -23.09
CA LYS A 328 -4.92 13.36 -22.43
C LYS A 328 -5.28 13.08 -20.96
N TYR A 329 -5.75 11.87 -20.63
CA TYR A 329 -6.40 11.58 -19.34
C TYR A 329 -5.75 10.42 -18.54
N SER A 330 -4.49 10.07 -18.81
CA SER A 330 -3.80 8.99 -18.10
C SER A 330 -3.11 9.42 -16.80
N THR A 331 -3.44 10.58 -16.21
CA THR A 331 -2.72 11.12 -15.03
C THR A 331 -2.77 10.15 -13.85
N SER A 332 -3.90 9.45 -13.67
CA SER A 332 -4.08 8.44 -12.62
C SER A 332 -3.46 7.07 -12.96
N GLY A 333 -2.97 6.88 -14.18
CA GLY A 333 -2.60 5.57 -14.73
C GLY A 333 -3.79 4.65 -15.00
N ARG A 334 -5.02 5.15 -14.88
CA ARG A 334 -6.27 4.37 -14.97
C ARG A 334 -7.22 5.01 -15.97
N MET A 335 -7.57 4.26 -17.02
CA MET A 335 -8.65 4.62 -17.93
C MET A 335 -9.29 3.35 -18.47
N ILE A 336 -10.61 3.39 -18.67
CA ILE A 336 -11.38 2.31 -19.26
C ILE A 336 -12.00 2.84 -20.55
N LEU A 337 -11.81 2.11 -21.65
CA LEU A 337 -12.40 2.45 -22.94
C LEU A 337 -13.30 1.32 -23.44
N HIS A 338 -14.55 1.65 -23.70
CA HIS A 338 -15.32 0.89 -24.68
C HIS A 338 -14.81 1.20 -26.08
N VAL A 339 -14.51 0.15 -26.83
CA VAL A 339 -13.95 0.28 -28.18
C VAL A 339 -14.79 -0.47 -29.20
N ASN A 340 -14.80 0.03 -30.43
CA ASN A 340 -15.51 -0.63 -31.53
C ASN A 340 -14.60 -1.66 -32.22
N ALA A 341 -14.42 -2.82 -31.57
CA ALA A 341 -13.68 -3.95 -32.13
C ALA A 341 -14.64 -5.10 -32.45
N ALA A 342 -14.81 -5.41 -33.74
CA ALA A 342 -15.73 -6.46 -34.20
C ALA A 342 -15.16 -7.89 -34.07
N ASP A 343 -13.83 -8.01 -33.97
CA ASP A 343 -13.11 -9.27 -33.88
C ASP A 343 -11.72 -9.08 -33.22
N ARG A 344 -10.99 -10.18 -33.06
CA ARG A 344 -9.65 -10.19 -32.43
C ARG A 344 -8.63 -9.35 -33.21
N ASP A 345 -8.69 -9.33 -34.54
CA ASP A 345 -7.78 -8.54 -35.37
C ASP A 345 -8.05 -7.04 -35.21
N ALA A 346 -9.33 -6.66 -35.11
CA ALA A 346 -9.71 -5.29 -34.80
C ALA A 346 -9.25 -4.86 -33.41
N MET A 347 -9.38 -5.73 -32.41
CA MET A 347 -8.86 -5.46 -31.06
C MET A 347 -7.34 -5.35 -31.03
N ALA A 348 -6.63 -6.22 -31.76
CA ALA A 348 -5.17 -6.16 -31.87
C ALA A 348 -4.70 -4.79 -32.39
N ARG A 349 -5.39 -4.19 -33.37
CA ARG A 349 -5.07 -2.83 -33.83
C ARG A 349 -5.21 -1.74 -32.75
N TYR A 350 -6.13 -1.90 -31.79
CA TYR A 350 -6.19 -0.99 -30.65
C TYR A 350 -4.95 -1.19 -29.75
N VAL A 351 -4.60 -2.42 -29.43
CA VAL A 351 -3.42 -2.75 -28.61
C VAL A 351 -2.12 -2.26 -29.28
N ASP A 352 -1.92 -2.59 -30.55
CA ASP A 352 -0.76 -2.21 -31.37
C ASP A 352 -0.59 -0.68 -31.49
N ALA A 353 -1.70 0.07 -31.50
CA ALA A 353 -1.66 1.52 -31.55
C ALA A 353 -1.04 2.13 -30.28
N PHE A 354 -1.28 1.52 -29.11
CA PHE A 354 -0.59 1.90 -27.89
C PHE A 354 0.89 1.48 -27.94
N GLU A 355 1.22 0.31 -28.50
CA GLU A 355 2.60 -0.15 -28.67
C GLU A 355 3.43 0.74 -29.63
N SER A 356 2.79 1.24 -30.70
CA SER A 356 3.44 1.99 -31.77
C SER A 356 3.57 3.49 -31.50
N SER A 357 2.67 4.07 -30.68
CA SER A 357 2.73 5.48 -30.28
C SER A 357 3.84 5.78 -29.27
N GLY A 358 4.58 4.75 -28.81
CA GLY A 358 5.49 4.86 -27.68
C GLY A 358 4.76 4.96 -26.34
N ALA A 359 3.42 4.86 -26.32
CA ALA A 359 2.58 4.88 -25.14
C ALA A 359 2.52 3.52 -24.40
N VAL A 360 2.87 2.43 -25.08
CA VAL A 360 3.25 1.14 -24.50
C VAL A 360 4.64 0.83 -25.07
N ARG A 361 5.67 0.86 -24.23
CA ARG A 361 6.97 0.31 -24.63
C ARG A 361 6.80 -1.20 -24.80
N PRO A 362 7.00 -1.78 -26.00
CA PRO A 362 7.03 -3.22 -26.15
C PRO A 362 8.29 -3.73 -25.47
N SER A 363 8.14 -4.76 -24.65
CA SER A 363 9.23 -5.56 -24.13
C SER A 363 10.02 -6.15 -25.30
N ARG A 364 11.12 -5.50 -25.70
CA ARG A 364 12.18 -6.21 -26.42
C ARG A 364 12.69 -7.28 -25.48
N ARG A 365 12.53 -8.54 -25.89
CA ARG A 365 13.12 -9.71 -25.23
C ARG A 365 14.55 -9.36 -24.78
N PRO A 366 14.86 -9.35 -23.47
CA PRO A 366 16.24 -9.38 -23.05
C PRO A 366 16.68 -10.84 -23.20
N GLY A 367 17.58 -11.07 -24.13
CA GLY A 367 18.59 -12.07 -23.87
C GLY A 367 19.22 -11.71 -22.52
N THR A 368 19.12 -12.64 -21.57
CA THR A 368 20.00 -12.75 -20.39
C THR A 368 20.50 -11.42 -19.81
N SER A 369 19.70 -10.73 -19.00
CA SER A 369 20.15 -10.02 -17.78
C SER A 369 19.02 -9.18 -17.15
N ASP A 370 18.67 -9.61 -15.93
CA ASP A 370 18.10 -8.96 -14.75
C ASP A 370 17.72 -7.45 -14.77
N GLY A 371 16.51 -7.16 -14.26
CA GLY A 371 16.12 -5.84 -13.76
C GLY A 371 14.61 -5.69 -13.59
N VAL A 372 14.08 -6.06 -12.41
CA VAL A 372 12.75 -5.66 -11.94
C VAL A 372 12.76 -4.15 -11.70
N ASP A 373 11.73 -3.43 -12.15
CA ASP A 373 11.61 -1.98 -12.09
C ASP A 373 11.17 -1.50 -10.69
N GLY A 374 11.88 -0.52 -10.12
CA GLY A 374 11.67 0.05 -8.79
C GLY A 374 10.37 0.81 -8.56
N GLY A 375 9.48 0.82 -9.55
CA GLY A 375 8.24 1.57 -9.53
C GLY A 375 7.09 0.95 -8.73
N GLU A 376 7.11 -0.37 -8.44
CA GLU A 376 5.99 -1.02 -7.74
C GLU A 376 5.96 -0.64 -6.26
N LEU A 377 7.10 -0.72 -5.56
CA LEU A 377 7.17 -0.45 -4.12
C LEU A 377 6.89 1.03 -3.78
N ALA A 378 7.38 1.96 -4.60
CA ALA A 378 7.15 3.39 -4.42
C ALA A 378 5.66 3.78 -4.56
N ARG A 379 4.89 3.00 -5.33
CA ARG A 379 3.45 3.24 -5.56
C ARG A 379 2.54 2.68 -4.48
N LEU A 380 3.01 1.70 -3.70
CA LEU A 380 2.25 1.19 -2.55
C LEU A 380 2.11 2.30 -1.51
N SER A 381 0.89 2.47 -1.00
CA SER A 381 0.69 3.19 0.25
C SER A 381 1.37 2.43 1.39
N SER A 382 1.65 3.13 2.48
CA SER A 382 2.23 2.55 3.69
C SER A 382 1.36 1.44 4.27
N ALA A 383 0.04 1.63 4.24
CA ALA A 383 -0.94 0.66 4.68
C ALA A 383 -0.97 -0.59 3.80
N GLU A 384 -0.90 -0.43 2.47
CA GLU A 384 -0.82 -1.57 1.54
C GLU A 384 0.50 -2.34 1.71
N PHE A 385 1.63 -1.64 1.84
CA PHE A 385 2.91 -2.30 2.11
C PHE A 385 2.84 -3.11 3.41
N ALA A 386 2.32 -2.50 4.48
CA ALA A 386 2.14 -3.16 5.76
C ALA A 386 1.22 -4.38 5.66
N ALA A 387 0.09 -4.26 4.97
CA ALA A 387 -0.87 -5.35 4.80
C ALA A 387 -0.33 -6.52 3.97
N ARG A 388 0.46 -6.22 2.92
CA ARG A 388 1.02 -7.24 2.01
C ARG A 388 2.21 -7.96 2.62
N HIS A 389 3.08 -7.23 3.33
CA HIS A 389 4.42 -7.71 3.62
C HIS A 389 4.72 -7.92 5.10
N LEU A 390 4.04 -7.22 6.01
CA LEU A 390 4.34 -7.32 7.43
C LEU A 390 3.54 -8.45 8.10
N PRO A 391 4.11 -9.11 9.12
CA PRO A 391 3.43 -10.19 9.83
C PRO A 391 2.18 -9.68 10.55
N LYS A 392 1.04 -10.37 10.47
CA LYS A 392 -0.19 -9.93 11.17
C LYS A 392 0.02 -9.93 12.69
N ARG A 393 -0.53 -8.93 13.39
CA ARG A 393 -0.56 -8.89 14.86
C ARG A 393 -1.48 -9.99 15.38
N VAL A 394 -1.10 -10.64 16.48
CA VAL A 394 -1.88 -11.74 17.10
C VAL A 394 -2.22 -11.35 18.55
N PRO A 395 -3.43 -10.81 18.81
CA PRO A 395 -3.80 -10.26 20.12
C PRO A 395 -3.77 -11.29 21.27
N ASP A 396 -4.07 -12.55 20.97
CA ASP A 396 -4.32 -13.58 21.99
C ASP A 396 -3.05 -14.30 22.49
N CYS A 397 -1.86 -13.95 21.97
CA CYS A 397 -0.58 -14.55 22.36
C CYS A 397 0.37 -13.49 22.95
N CYS A 398 -0.08 -12.82 24.01
CA CYS A 398 0.66 -11.76 24.69
C CYS A 398 1.33 -12.29 25.97
N VAL A 399 2.65 -12.12 26.09
CA VAL A 399 3.46 -12.48 27.26
C VAL A 399 4.12 -11.22 27.80
N ARG A 400 3.98 -10.94 29.10
CA ARG A 400 4.63 -9.79 29.74
C ARG A 400 5.95 -10.24 30.37
N ALA A 401 7.05 -9.56 30.06
CA ALA A 401 8.35 -9.88 30.65
C ALA A 401 8.36 -9.68 32.18
N ALA A 402 7.54 -8.75 32.68
CA ALA A 402 7.44 -8.46 34.11
C ALA A 402 7.03 -9.69 34.94
N ASP A 403 6.21 -10.58 34.38
CA ASP A 403 5.76 -11.82 35.04
C ASP A 403 6.93 -12.80 35.31
N PHE A 404 8.06 -12.62 34.61
CA PHE A 404 9.24 -13.47 34.72
C PHE A 404 10.36 -12.86 35.57
N LEU A 405 10.22 -11.60 36.01
CA LEU A 405 11.22 -10.89 36.83
C LEU A 405 11.53 -11.54 38.19
N PRO A 406 10.60 -12.19 38.93
CA PRO A 406 10.91 -12.71 40.26
C PRO A 406 12.11 -13.66 40.26
N GLY A 407 13.19 -13.25 40.93
CA GLY A 407 14.45 -14.00 41.04
C GLY A 407 15.35 -13.99 39.80
N ARG A 408 15.08 -13.13 38.81
CA ARG A 408 15.82 -13.02 37.55
C ARG A 408 16.34 -11.60 37.34
N THR A 409 17.45 -11.46 36.61
CA THR A 409 17.84 -10.17 36.04
C THR A 409 16.86 -9.74 34.93
N PRO A 410 16.81 -8.45 34.54
CA PRO A 410 15.96 -8.02 33.43
C PRO A 410 16.24 -8.80 32.13
N SER A 411 17.51 -9.08 31.80
CA SER A 411 17.86 -9.91 30.64
C SER A 411 17.31 -11.33 30.75
N GLU A 412 17.48 -11.99 31.91
CA GLU A 412 16.99 -13.35 32.15
C GLU A 412 15.46 -13.41 32.11
N ALA A 413 14.76 -12.39 32.59
CA ALA A 413 13.31 -12.29 32.53
C ALA A 413 12.81 -12.17 31.09
N ILE A 414 13.45 -11.32 30.27
CA ILE A 414 13.14 -11.19 28.84
C ILE A 414 13.38 -12.51 28.11
N GLU A 415 14.52 -13.18 28.36
CA GLU A 415 14.84 -14.48 27.75
C GLU A 415 13.83 -15.56 28.13
N ALA A 416 13.43 -15.61 29.42
CA ALA A 416 12.42 -16.54 29.90
C ALA A 416 11.04 -16.28 29.27
N ALA A 417 10.66 -15.01 29.13
CA ALA A 417 9.41 -14.62 28.49
C ALA A 417 9.40 -14.97 26.99
N ILE A 418 10.50 -14.73 26.27
CA ILE A 418 10.66 -15.18 24.88
C ILE A 418 10.56 -16.71 24.79
N ALA A 419 11.22 -17.45 25.69
CA ALA A 419 11.15 -18.91 25.70
C ALA A 419 9.71 -19.42 25.94
N ALA A 420 8.99 -18.80 26.88
CA ALA A 420 7.58 -19.12 27.15
C ALA A 420 6.68 -18.82 25.94
N ALA A 421 6.89 -17.68 25.28
CA ALA A 421 6.18 -17.29 24.06
C ALA A 421 6.40 -18.30 22.91
N ARG A 422 7.55 -18.98 22.86
CA ARG A 422 7.91 -19.93 21.80
C ARG A 422 7.28 -21.32 21.91
N VAL A 423 6.72 -21.70 23.07
CA VAL A 423 6.15 -23.04 23.28
C VAL A 423 4.94 -23.31 22.35
N SER A 424 4.33 -22.27 21.78
CA SER A 424 3.12 -22.37 20.95
C SER A 424 3.35 -22.47 19.42
N GLY A 425 4.59 -22.35 18.91
CA GLY A 425 4.88 -22.38 17.47
C GLY A 425 4.18 -21.30 16.62
N SER A 426 3.44 -20.39 17.27
CA SER A 426 2.59 -19.36 16.69
C SER A 426 3.24 -17.99 16.87
N PRO A 427 2.84 -16.95 16.10
CA PRO A 427 3.31 -15.60 16.36
C PRO A 427 2.97 -15.16 17.79
N ALA A 428 3.93 -14.56 18.47
CA ALA A 428 3.78 -14.15 19.86
C ALA A 428 4.23 -12.70 20.07
N THR A 429 3.56 -12.03 20.99
CA THR A 429 3.84 -10.65 21.38
C THR A 429 4.44 -10.64 22.78
N LEU A 430 5.68 -10.21 22.90
CA LEU A 430 6.38 -9.94 24.15
C LEU A 430 6.22 -8.46 24.51
N VAL A 431 5.75 -8.17 25.72
CA VAL A 431 5.60 -6.79 26.21
C VAL A 431 6.60 -6.49 27.32
N LEU A 432 7.38 -5.43 27.13
CA LEU A 432 8.20 -4.77 28.14
C LEU A 432 7.44 -3.53 28.61
N ASP A 433 7.01 -3.52 29.86
CA ASP A 433 6.25 -2.43 30.47
C ASP A 433 6.62 -2.31 31.96
N THR A 434 5.87 -1.49 32.71
CA THR A 434 5.89 -1.32 34.18
C THR A 434 7.16 -0.77 34.83
N GLN A 435 8.31 -0.92 34.20
CA GLN A 435 9.61 -0.43 34.65
C GLN A 435 10.54 -0.20 33.47
N ASP A 436 11.63 0.54 33.70
CA ASP A 436 12.77 0.54 32.78
C ASP A 436 13.51 -0.81 32.84
N TRP A 437 14.03 -1.23 31.69
CA TRP A 437 14.66 -2.53 31.48
C TRP A 437 16.15 -2.35 31.23
N LEU A 438 16.95 -2.58 32.27
CA LEU A 438 18.41 -2.51 32.20
C LEU A 438 19.01 -3.88 31.86
N ILE A 439 19.48 -4.05 30.63
CA ILE A 439 19.96 -5.33 30.08
C ILE A 439 21.48 -5.42 30.07
N ASP A 440 22.01 -6.56 30.49
CA ASP A 440 23.45 -6.88 30.50
C ASP A 440 23.93 -7.60 29.22
N ARG A 441 23.03 -7.88 28.27
CA ARG A 441 23.27 -8.50 26.96
C ARG A 441 22.12 -8.24 26.01
N ALA A 442 22.37 -8.39 24.70
CA ALA A 442 21.37 -8.12 23.67
C ALA A 442 20.10 -8.98 23.80
N VAL A 443 18.92 -8.37 23.59
CA VAL A 443 17.67 -9.10 23.38
C VAL A 443 17.73 -9.79 22.02
N ARG A 444 17.71 -11.14 22.02
CA ARG A 444 17.77 -11.95 20.79
C ARG A 444 16.37 -12.33 20.31
N LEU A 445 15.93 -11.75 19.19
CA LEU A 445 14.58 -11.95 18.66
C LEU A 445 14.50 -13.11 17.65
N PRO A 446 13.75 -14.19 17.94
CA PRO A 446 13.51 -15.26 16.98
C PRO A 446 12.41 -14.87 15.98
N SER A 447 12.20 -15.70 14.95
CA SER A 447 11.09 -15.52 14.01
C SER A 447 9.72 -15.50 14.70
N ASN A 448 8.75 -14.86 14.06
CA ASN A 448 7.35 -14.75 14.53
C ASN A 448 7.22 -14.09 15.91
N THR A 449 8.01 -13.05 16.18
CA THR A 449 8.01 -12.35 17.49
C THR A 449 7.76 -10.87 17.30
N GLU A 450 6.77 -10.33 18.04
CA GLU A 450 6.61 -8.90 18.25
C GLU A 450 7.18 -8.54 19.63
N LEU A 451 8.18 -7.66 19.69
CA LEU A 451 8.64 -7.03 20.92
C LEU A 451 7.98 -5.65 21.03
N VAL A 452 7.17 -5.45 22.06
CA VAL A 452 6.53 -4.18 22.38
C VAL A 452 7.26 -3.56 23.57
N ILE A 453 7.79 -2.35 23.40
CA ILE A 453 8.29 -1.51 24.49
C ILE A 453 7.19 -0.48 24.76
N ASP A 454 6.58 -0.51 25.95
CA ASP A 454 5.39 0.27 26.25
C ASP A 454 5.59 1.15 27.48
N GLY A 455 5.73 2.47 27.25
CA GLY A 455 5.85 3.45 28.33
C GLY A 455 7.10 3.33 29.18
N CYS A 456 8.16 2.69 28.66
CA CYS A 456 9.41 2.45 29.38
C CYS A 456 10.66 2.60 28.50
N THR A 457 11.83 2.53 29.14
CA THR A 457 13.15 2.55 28.50
C THR A 457 13.75 1.14 28.48
N LEU A 458 14.17 0.65 27.30
CA LEU A 458 15.04 -0.52 27.16
C LEU A 458 16.49 -0.04 26.98
N LYS A 459 17.38 -0.41 27.90
CA LYS A 459 18.70 0.20 28.04
C LYS A 459 19.82 -0.82 28.29
N LEU A 460 20.95 -0.65 27.62
CA LEU A 460 22.18 -1.40 27.96
C LEU A 460 22.76 -0.94 29.29
N ALA A 461 23.15 -1.91 30.13
CA ALA A 461 23.90 -1.65 31.36
C ALA A 461 25.30 -1.09 31.06
N ASP A 462 25.82 -0.34 32.02
CA ASP A 462 27.17 0.22 31.94
C ASP A 462 28.23 -0.88 31.77
N GLY A 463 29.22 -0.59 30.92
CA GLY A 463 30.27 -1.55 30.60
C GLY A 463 29.85 -2.70 29.67
N VAL A 464 28.63 -2.70 29.12
CA VAL A 464 28.22 -3.74 28.17
C VAL A 464 28.67 -3.38 26.75
N HIS A 465 29.33 -4.31 26.06
CA HIS A 465 29.64 -4.24 24.63
C HIS A 465 28.81 -5.26 23.85
N ASP A 466 27.55 -4.90 23.62
CA ASP A 466 26.62 -5.70 22.83
C ASP A 466 25.57 -4.80 22.16
N ASN A 467 24.78 -5.35 21.25
CA ASN A 467 23.59 -4.68 20.73
C ASN A 467 22.53 -4.52 21.82
N ILE A 468 21.60 -3.58 21.68
CA ILE A 468 20.38 -3.54 22.49
C ILE A 468 19.47 -4.71 22.07
N ILE A 469 19.24 -4.82 20.76
CA ILE A 469 18.42 -5.87 20.14
C ILE A 469 19.18 -6.46 18.95
N ARG A 470 19.11 -7.78 18.77
CA ARG A 470 19.54 -8.41 17.52
C ARG A 470 18.66 -9.57 17.09
N SER A 471 18.66 -9.87 15.79
CA SER A 471 18.04 -11.10 15.30
C SER A 471 18.71 -12.34 15.90
N ALA A 472 17.91 -13.32 16.34
CA ALA A 472 18.42 -14.54 16.97
C ALA A 472 19.18 -15.45 15.99
N GLY A 473 18.97 -15.25 14.69
CA GLY A 473 19.66 -15.98 13.62
C GLY A 473 21.17 -15.71 13.57
N ILE A 474 21.64 -14.61 14.15
CA ILE A 474 23.07 -14.32 14.28
C ILE A 474 23.70 -15.26 15.33
N GLU A 475 24.59 -16.13 14.89
CA GLU A 475 25.33 -17.07 15.73
C GLU A 475 26.82 -16.70 15.78
N THR A 476 27.23 -16.10 16.90
CA THR A 476 28.60 -15.61 17.11
C THR A 476 29.59 -16.75 17.29
N ASP A 477 30.83 -16.56 16.82
CA ASP A 477 31.94 -17.44 17.17
C ASP A 477 32.37 -17.21 18.63
N PRO A 478 32.27 -18.21 19.54
CA PRO A 478 32.73 -18.04 20.92
C PRO A 478 34.22 -17.69 21.04
N ALA A 479 35.05 -18.09 20.08
CA ALA A 479 36.47 -17.74 20.06
C ALA A 479 36.74 -16.30 19.60
N ASN A 480 35.80 -15.69 18.88
CA ASN A 480 35.87 -14.31 18.41
C ASN A 480 34.49 -13.65 18.40
N PRO A 481 33.90 -13.36 19.58
CA PRO A 481 32.49 -13.00 19.69
C PRO A 481 32.13 -11.66 19.04
N ASN A 482 33.12 -10.81 18.76
CA ASN A 482 32.96 -9.51 18.10
C ASN A 482 33.30 -9.57 16.60
N GLY A 483 33.84 -10.70 16.12
CA GLY A 483 34.26 -10.89 14.74
C GLY A 483 33.14 -11.30 13.80
N VAL A 484 33.53 -11.95 12.70
CA VAL A 484 32.60 -12.61 11.78
C VAL A 484 31.92 -13.76 12.50
N CYS A 485 30.60 -13.85 12.35
CA CYS A 485 29.76 -14.87 12.95
C CYS A 485 29.94 -16.23 12.25
N LEU A 486 29.70 -17.33 12.98
CA LEU A 486 29.75 -18.69 12.43
C LEU A 486 28.69 -18.88 11.34
N THR A 487 27.50 -18.33 11.58
CA THR A 487 26.40 -18.34 10.62
C THR A 487 25.39 -17.25 10.96
N VAL A 488 24.64 -16.85 9.94
CA VAL A 488 23.39 -16.10 10.10
C VAL A 488 22.26 -16.96 9.52
N LYS A 489 21.44 -17.52 10.39
CA LYS A 489 20.27 -18.30 10.00
C LYS A 489 19.14 -17.36 9.58
N PRO A 490 18.43 -17.64 8.46
CA PRO A 490 17.28 -16.84 8.07
C PRO A 490 16.24 -16.74 9.19
N THR A 491 15.77 -15.53 9.44
CA THR A 491 14.66 -15.26 10.37
C THR A 491 13.62 -14.39 9.69
N GLY A 492 12.43 -14.28 10.27
CA GLY A 492 11.42 -13.40 9.71
C GLY A 492 10.17 -13.26 10.54
N ASN A 493 9.26 -12.40 10.08
CA ASN A 493 8.04 -12.05 10.81
C ASN A 493 8.36 -11.45 12.19
N ILE A 494 9.25 -10.45 12.23
CA ILE A 494 9.68 -9.79 13.47
C ILE A 494 9.07 -8.39 13.55
N ARG A 495 8.55 -7.98 14.70
CA ARG A 495 8.15 -6.59 14.95
C ARG A 495 8.86 -6.06 16.19
N ILE A 496 9.38 -4.83 16.13
CA ILE A 496 9.95 -4.10 17.26
C ILE A 496 9.19 -2.78 17.35
N THR A 497 8.25 -2.68 18.29
CA THR A 497 7.34 -1.53 18.36
C THR A 497 7.42 -0.82 19.70
N GLY A 498 7.52 0.50 19.65
CA GLY A 498 7.41 1.39 20.79
C GLY A 498 5.99 1.95 20.93
N ARG A 499 5.54 2.12 22.16
CA ARG A 499 4.26 2.75 22.52
C ARG A 499 4.46 3.69 23.70
N ASN A 500 3.57 4.66 23.83
CA ASN A 500 3.48 5.55 25.00
C ASN A 500 4.83 6.19 25.40
N ASN A 501 5.59 6.71 24.42
CA ASN A 501 6.91 7.32 24.59
C ASN A 501 8.05 6.35 24.95
N ALA A 502 8.01 5.13 24.41
CA ALA A 502 9.09 4.16 24.52
C ALA A 502 10.46 4.73 24.08
N VAL A 503 11.52 4.34 24.82
CA VAL A 503 12.89 4.77 24.55
C VAL A 503 13.85 3.58 24.48
N LEU A 504 14.77 3.59 23.52
CA LEU A 504 15.91 2.68 23.46
C LEU A 504 17.21 3.46 23.72
N GLU A 505 18.03 2.98 24.64
CA GLU A 505 19.32 3.61 24.99
C GLU A 505 20.50 2.64 24.97
N GLY A 506 21.65 3.16 24.53
CA GLY A 506 22.94 2.59 24.94
C GLY A 506 23.25 2.85 26.42
N ALA A 507 24.46 2.49 26.83
CA ALA A 507 24.92 2.66 28.20
C ALA A 507 25.27 4.13 28.51
N ASP A 508 25.15 4.53 29.78
CA ASP A 508 25.62 5.86 30.21
C ASP A 508 27.15 5.91 30.23
N ASN A 509 27.76 4.79 30.67
CA ASN A 509 29.18 4.55 30.64
C ASN A 509 29.47 3.37 29.69
N PRO A 510 29.75 3.66 28.40
CA PRO A 510 30.07 2.63 27.41
C PRO A 510 31.28 1.80 27.82
N TYR A 511 31.29 0.54 27.36
CA TYR A 511 32.42 -0.37 27.56
C TYR A 511 33.75 0.27 27.18
N SER A 512 34.76 0.09 28.03
CA SER A 512 36.11 0.62 27.84
C SER A 512 37.13 -0.51 28.00
N ALA A 513 38.01 -0.65 27.02
CA ALA A 513 39.08 -1.63 27.04
C ALA A 513 40.23 -1.17 26.14
N ALA A 514 41.39 -1.83 26.26
CA ALA A 514 42.50 -1.59 25.35
C ALA A 514 42.07 -1.91 23.92
N ASN A 515 42.24 -0.95 23.01
CA ASN A 515 42.05 -1.16 21.58
C ASN A 515 43.04 -2.24 21.11
N PRO A 516 42.57 -3.35 20.52
CA PRO A 516 43.45 -4.46 20.13
C PRO A 516 44.54 -4.10 19.11
N LYS A 517 44.40 -2.98 18.40
CA LYS A 517 45.38 -2.51 17.40
C LYS A 517 46.37 -1.48 17.95
N THR A 518 45.95 -0.62 18.87
CA THR A 518 46.79 0.49 19.36
C THR A 518 47.29 0.28 20.80
N GLY A 519 46.66 -0.61 21.57
CA GLY A 519 46.93 -0.83 23.00
C GLY A 519 46.39 0.27 23.92
N VAL A 520 45.79 1.33 23.37
CA VAL A 520 45.24 2.45 24.14
C VAL A 520 43.91 2.04 24.78
N VAL A 521 43.75 2.27 26.08
CA VAL A 521 42.46 2.08 26.76
C VAL A 521 41.53 3.22 26.38
N GLU A 522 40.44 2.88 25.69
CA GLU A 522 39.44 3.83 25.23
C GLU A 522 38.04 3.24 25.28
N LYS A 523 37.02 4.10 25.17
CA LYS A 523 35.64 3.65 25.01
C LYS A 523 35.50 2.98 23.65
N TRP A 524 34.91 1.79 23.62
CA TRP A 524 34.65 1.06 22.38
C TRP A 524 33.40 1.61 21.68
N LEU A 525 33.56 2.79 21.09
CA LEU A 525 32.51 3.54 20.38
C LEU A 525 32.84 3.69 18.89
N GLY A 526 31.78 3.80 18.08
CA GLY A 526 31.85 3.97 16.63
C GLY A 526 32.16 2.69 15.87
N ASP A 527 32.47 2.89 14.59
CA ASP A 527 32.66 1.87 13.55
C ASP A 527 33.90 0.98 13.74
N PHE A 528 34.87 1.40 14.56
CA PHE A 528 36.11 0.65 14.78
C PHE A 528 35.87 -0.71 15.44
N PHE A 529 34.89 -0.79 16.34
CA PHE A 529 34.66 -1.95 17.20
C PHE A 529 33.54 -2.87 16.68
N GLY A 530 33.15 -2.70 15.43
CA GLY A 530 32.32 -3.64 14.68
C GLY A 530 30.84 -3.64 15.07
N TRP A 531 30.10 -4.59 14.51
CA TRP A 531 28.65 -4.68 14.56
C TRP A 531 28.06 -4.78 15.98
N ARG A 532 28.87 -5.10 17.00
CA ARG A 532 28.46 -5.11 18.41
C ARG A 532 28.19 -3.72 18.97
N THR A 533 28.65 -2.64 18.32
CA THR A 533 28.33 -1.26 18.72
C THR A 533 27.00 -0.76 18.17
N VAL A 534 26.37 -1.50 17.25
CA VAL A 534 25.07 -1.15 16.67
C VAL A 534 23.97 -1.32 17.70
N GLY A 535 23.00 -0.41 17.76
CA GLY A 535 21.88 -0.53 18.69
C GLY A 535 20.92 -1.69 18.36
N ILE A 536 20.34 -1.69 17.16
CA ILE A 536 19.51 -2.78 16.62
C ILE A 536 20.21 -3.42 15.41
N GLN A 537 20.57 -4.71 15.50
CA GLN A 537 21.24 -5.44 14.42
C GLN A 537 20.35 -6.55 13.84
N LEU A 538 19.92 -6.40 12.58
CA LEU A 538 19.20 -7.42 11.84
C LEU A 538 20.07 -7.98 10.71
N SER A 539 20.17 -9.31 10.61
CA SER A 539 20.88 -9.97 9.51
C SER A 539 20.06 -11.15 8.99
N GLY A 540 19.79 -11.19 7.68
CA GLY A 540 19.01 -12.28 7.08
C GLY A 540 17.54 -12.33 7.53
N VAL A 541 16.94 -11.16 7.79
CA VAL A 541 15.56 -11.04 8.27
C VAL A 541 14.61 -10.69 7.12
N THR A 542 13.50 -11.43 6.98
CA THR A 542 12.43 -11.09 6.03
C THR A 542 11.13 -10.71 6.75
N ARG A 543 10.35 -9.76 6.21
CA ARG A 543 9.05 -9.32 6.74
C ARG A 543 9.15 -8.82 8.17
N TYR A 544 9.57 -7.58 8.32
CA TYR A 544 9.82 -7.02 9.65
C TYR A 544 9.38 -5.55 9.78
N GLU A 545 9.03 -5.16 11.00
CA GLU A 545 8.64 -3.79 11.36
C GLU A 545 9.51 -3.27 12.49
N ILE A 546 9.94 -2.01 12.42
CA ILE A 546 10.60 -1.29 13.51
C ILE A 546 9.94 0.09 13.64
N SER A 547 9.26 0.39 14.75
CA SER A 547 8.52 1.65 14.84
C SER A 547 8.24 2.19 16.24
N GLY A 548 7.90 3.48 16.33
CA GLY A 548 7.18 4.06 17.47
C GLY A 548 8.01 4.39 18.72
N PHE A 549 9.33 4.53 18.62
CA PHE A 549 10.20 4.84 19.76
C PHE A 549 11.20 5.96 19.49
N THR A 550 11.75 6.51 20.58
CA THR A 550 12.93 7.38 20.53
C THR A 550 14.19 6.54 20.77
N MET A 551 15.25 6.80 20.02
CA MET A 551 16.54 6.14 20.21
C MET A 551 17.65 7.16 20.46
N ARG A 552 18.37 6.99 21.57
CA ARG A 552 19.40 7.93 22.02
C ARG A 552 20.58 7.23 22.68
N LYS A 553 21.67 7.98 22.94
CA LYS A 553 22.92 7.45 23.52
C LYS A 553 23.44 6.22 22.77
N THR A 554 23.36 6.24 21.45
CA THR A 554 23.85 5.13 20.62
C THR A 554 25.37 5.00 20.78
N HIS A 555 25.89 3.78 20.61
CA HIS A 555 27.34 3.54 20.66
C HIS A 555 28.01 3.65 19.28
N CYS A 556 27.21 3.60 18.21
CA CYS A 556 27.56 3.75 16.80
C CYS A 556 26.23 3.95 16.03
N TRP A 557 26.04 3.26 14.90
CA TRP A 557 24.80 3.17 14.13
C TRP A 557 23.63 2.74 15.01
N ALA A 558 22.49 3.42 14.89
CA ALA A 558 21.33 3.11 15.69
C ALA A 558 20.69 1.79 15.22
N ILE A 559 20.43 1.65 13.92
CA ILE A 559 19.80 0.48 13.31
C ILE A 559 20.60 0.06 12.07
N SER A 560 21.05 -1.19 12.01
CA SER A 560 21.75 -1.75 10.85
C SER A 560 21.13 -3.07 10.41
N GLN A 561 21.02 -3.22 9.09
CA GLN A 561 20.32 -4.33 8.44
C GLN A 561 21.14 -4.83 7.25
N GLU A 562 21.41 -6.13 7.17
CA GLU A 562 22.07 -6.77 6.03
C GLU A 562 21.29 -8.00 5.56
N GLN A 563 21.26 -8.27 4.26
CA GLN A 563 20.47 -9.37 3.67
C GLN A 563 19.00 -9.38 4.15
N CYS A 564 18.45 -8.21 4.45
CA CYS A 564 17.10 -8.07 4.99
C CYS A 564 16.12 -7.64 3.90
N SER A 565 14.91 -8.19 3.90
CA SER A 565 13.89 -7.84 2.91
C SER A 565 12.49 -7.62 3.48
N TYR A 566 11.66 -6.84 2.79
CA TYR A 566 10.28 -6.58 3.21
C TYR A 566 10.19 -5.89 4.58
N GLY A 567 11.05 -4.89 4.79
CA GLY A 567 11.14 -4.12 6.04
C GLY A 567 10.30 -2.85 6.03
N TYR A 568 9.62 -2.54 7.13
CA TYR A 568 8.99 -1.23 7.35
C TYR A 568 9.55 -0.57 8.62
N LEU A 569 10.27 0.54 8.46
CA LEU A 569 10.81 1.32 9.57
C LEU A 569 10.10 2.67 9.62
N HIS A 570 9.38 2.97 10.70
CA HIS A 570 8.58 4.20 10.73
C HIS A 570 8.34 4.80 12.10
N ASP A 571 8.08 6.10 12.14
CA ASP A 571 7.75 6.84 13.37
C ASP A 571 8.85 6.70 14.45
N ILE A 572 10.11 6.92 14.05
CA ILE A 572 11.29 6.84 14.92
C ILE A 572 11.89 8.23 15.10
N VAL A 573 12.25 8.56 16.34
CA VAL A 573 12.97 9.79 16.68
C VAL A 573 14.40 9.45 17.07
N PHE A 574 15.39 10.04 16.40
CA PHE A 574 16.80 9.86 16.72
C PHE A 574 17.38 11.05 17.49
N ASP A 575 18.23 10.74 18.47
CA ASP A 575 19.15 11.67 19.11
C ASP A 575 20.52 10.99 19.27
N THR A 576 21.33 11.06 18.21
CA THR A 576 22.66 10.46 18.19
C THR A 576 23.73 11.55 18.14
N ASN A 577 24.77 11.39 18.96
CA ASN A 577 25.86 12.37 19.09
C ASN A 577 27.25 11.70 19.19
N VAL A 578 27.35 10.44 18.78
CA VAL A 578 28.56 9.62 18.82
C VAL A 578 29.26 9.63 17.47
N LYS A 579 30.54 9.24 17.41
CA LYS A 579 31.20 8.98 16.12
C LYS A 579 30.44 7.88 15.35
N ASN A 580 30.14 8.11 14.07
CA ASN A 580 29.30 7.23 13.25
C ASN A 580 27.98 6.93 13.94
N GLY A 581 27.33 7.97 14.46
CA GLY A 581 26.00 7.87 15.04
C GLY A 581 24.96 7.98 13.94
N ASP A 582 24.93 7.01 13.05
CA ASP A 582 23.94 6.92 11.97
C ASP A 582 22.57 6.54 12.55
N GLY A 583 21.49 6.85 11.83
CA GLY A 583 20.13 6.42 12.15
C GLY A 583 19.85 5.02 11.63
N ILE A 584 19.54 4.92 10.34
CA ILE A 584 19.16 3.66 9.68
C ILE A 584 20.14 3.31 8.56
N ASP A 585 20.76 2.15 8.66
CA ASP A 585 21.69 1.61 7.67
C ASP A 585 21.13 0.39 6.94
N PHE A 586 20.78 0.57 5.67
CA PHE A 586 20.66 -0.54 4.74
C PHE A 586 22.05 -0.91 4.23
N ARG A 587 22.48 -2.12 4.58
CA ARG A 587 23.75 -2.71 4.18
C ARG A 587 23.52 -3.76 3.09
N ASN A 588 24.62 -4.32 2.59
CA ASN A 588 24.63 -5.25 1.46
C ASN A 588 23.51 -6.30 1.50
N GLY A 589 22.79 -6.44 0.37
CA GLY A 589 21.71 -7.42 0.20
C GLY A 589 20.33 -7.00 0.70
N CYS A 590 20.17 -5.74 1.15
CA CYS A 590 18.85 -5.24 1.54
C CYS A 590 17.95 -4.95 0.35
N SER A 591 16.68 -5.40 0.40
CA SER A 591 15.74 -5.16 -0.70
C SER A 591 14.27 -5.07 -0.29
N PHE A 592 13.45 -4.39 -1.08
CA PHE A 592 12.00 -4.25 -0.85
C PHE A 592 11.66 -3.64 0.51
N CYS A 593 12.29 -2.52 0.87
CA CYS A 593 12.15 -1.90 2.20
C CYS A 593 11.58 -0.48 2.13
N ARG A 594 10.93 -0.06 3.22
CA ARG A 594 10.33 1.27 3.36
C ARG A 594 10.73 1.94 4.67
N VAL A 595 11.07 3.22 4.59
CA VAL A 595 11.41 4.09 5.74
C VAL A 595 10.54 5.34 5.71
N GLU A 596 9.84 5.63 6.80
CA GLU A 596 8.91 6.76 6.87
C GLU A 596 8.86 7.50 8.21
N ASN A 597 8.52 8.78 8.18
CA ASN A 597 8.25 9.57 9.38
C ASN A 597 9.40 9.51 10.39
N ILE A 598 10.63 9.66 9.89
CA ILE A 598 11.83 9.68 10.70
C ILE A 598 12.12 11.12 11.09
N SER A 599 12.43 11.35 12.37
CA SER A 599 12.76 12.68 12.83
C SER A 599 13.93 12.73 13.83
N GLY A 600 14.41 13.93 14.12
CA GLY A 600 15.41 14.18 15.14
C GLY A 600 16.80 14.52 14.59
N THR A 601 17.82 14.31 15.39
CA THR A 601 19.21 14.67 15.07
C THR A 601 20.12 13.47 15.04
N THR A 602 20.90 13.34 13.97
CA THR A 602 21.96 12.35 13.88
C THR A 602 23.34 12.99 13.77
N SER A 603 24.35 12.43 14.44
CA SER A 603 25.72 12.90 14.25
C SER A 603 26.23 12.54 12.85
N ASP A 604 25.81 11.40 12.29
CA ASP A 604 26.15 10.96 10.94
C ASP A 604 24.92 10.86 10.03
N ASP A 605 24.85 9.86 9.15
CA ASP A 605 23.77 9.67 8.20
C ASP A 605 22.43 9.39 8.90
N THR A 606 21.33 10.05 8.51
CA THR A 606 20.01 9.71 9.08
C THR A 606 19.46 8.43 8.47
N VAL A 607 19.54 8.29 7.14
CA VAL A 607 19.22 7.06 6.42
C VAL A 607 20.28 6.80 5.35
N ALA A 608 20.93 5.64 5.40
CA ALA A 608 21.99 5.25 4.49
C ALA A 608 21.65 3.97 3.72
N CYS A 609 21.79 4.01 2.40
CA CYS A 609 21.81 2.84 1.52
C CYS A 609 23.25 2.62 1.05
N THR A 610 23.99 1.76 1.75
CA THR A 610 25.44 1.67 1.59
C THR A 610 25.87 0.25 1.23
N ALA A 611 26.12 0.03 -0.06
CA ALA A 611 26.56 -1.24 -0.62
C ALA A 611 28.07 -1.22 -0.91
N LEU A 612 28.87 -1.85 -0.04
CA LEU A 612 30.33 -1.83 -0.15
C LEU A 612 30.90 -3.17 -0.55
N ASN A 613 31.87 -3.15 -1.45
CA ASN A 613 32.76 -4.27 -1.66
C ASN A 613 33.59 -4.50 -0.39
N SER A 614 33.72 -5.76 -0.04
CA SER A 614 34.42 -6.24 1.14
C SER A 614 35.77 -5.55 1.35
N THR A 615 35.89 -4.78 2.43
CA THR A 615 37.20 -4.32 2.92
C THR A 615 37.71 -5.33 3.93
N TYR A 616 38.71 -6.13 3.57
CA TYR A 616 39.32 -7.07 4.51
C TYR A 616 39.87 -6.32 5.73
N ILE A 617 39.57 -6.83 6.94
CA ILE A 617 40.24 -6.35 8.15
C ILE A 617 41.66 -6.88 8.13
N THR A 618 42.58 -6.05 7.66
CA THR A 618 44.01 -6.34 7.66
C THR A 618 44.68 -5.79 8.92
N ALA A 619 45.92 -6.19 9.17
CA ALA A 619 46.74 -5.60 10.24
C ALA A 619 46.91 -4.07 10.07
N ALA A 620 46.93 -3.57 8.83
CA ALA A 620 47.04 -2.15 8.52
C ALA A 620 45.71 -1.38 8.56
N SER A 621 44.56 -2.08 8.59
CA SER A 621 43.24 -1.44 8.68
C SER A 621 43.07 -0.73 10.02
N LYS A 622 42.32 0.38 10.05
CA LYS A 622 41.92 1.06 11.30
C LYS A 622 40.80 0.34 12.07
N TYR A 623 40.05 -0.54 11.40
CA TYR A 623 38.93 -1.28 11.99
C TYR A 623 39.42 -2.50 12.76
N VAL A 624 38.91 -2.72 13.98
CA VAL A 624 39.23 -3.88 14.84
C VAL A 624 38.33 -5.06 14.47
N TYR A 625 37.03 -4.81 14.32
CA TYR A 625 35.99 -5.81 14.07
C TYR A 625 35.09 -5.38 12.89
N PRO A 626 34.39 -6.32 12.20
CA PRO A 626 33.59 -5.99 11.04
C PRO A 626 32.27 -5.33 11.44
N MET A 627 31.78 -4.39 10.62
CA MET A 627 30.46 -3.77 10.81
C MET A 627 29.28 -4.63 10.35
N GLN A 628 29.58 -5.81 9.79
CA GLN A 628 28.59 -6.76 9.29
C GLN A 628 28.84 -8.12 9.96
N PRO A 629 27.85 -8.70 10.67
CA PRO A 629 27.96 -10.03 11.29
C PRO A 629 28.52 -11.11 10.36
N MET A 630 28.16 -11.08 9.08
CA MET A 630 28.61 -12.05 8.08
C MET A 630 29.94 -11.68 7.40
N GLY A 631 30.51 -10.53 7.74
CA GLY A 631 31.77 -10.06 7.15
C GLY A 631 31.66 -9.87 5.64
N THR A 632 32.44 -10.63 4.88
CA THR A 632 32.67 -10.43 3.44
C THR A 632 32.00 -11.48 2.56
N THR A 633 31.08 -12.29 3.10
CA THR A 633 30.53 -13.49 2.45
C THR A 633 29.54 -13.23 1.31
N PHE A 634 29.22 -11.96 1.00
CA PHE A 634 28.24 -11.61 -0.03
C PHE A 634 28.93 -10.91 -1.20
N GLU A 635 28.79 -11.49 -2.40
CA GLU A 635 29.36 -10.96 -3.64
C GLU A 635 28.32 -10.93 -4.76
N GLY A 636 28.61 -10.18 -5.82
CA GLY A 636 27.72 -10.04 -6.97
C GLY A 636 26.35 -9.48 -6.59
N ALA A 637 25.30 -9.95 -7.29
CA ALA A 637 23.94 -9.44 -7.12
C ALA A 637 23.37 -9.65 -5.70
N ALA A 638 23.86 -10.64 -4.94
CA ALA A 638 23.42 -10.86 -3.57
C ALA A 638 23.88 -9.74 -2.61
N ALA A 639 24.89 -8.95 -2.99
CA ALA A 639 25.36 -7.80 -2.21
C ALA A 639 24.64 -6.49 -2.59
N ASP A 640 23.85 -6.50 -3.66
CA ASP A 640 23.16 -5.30 -4.15
C ASP A 640 22.09 -4.84 -3.15
N ILE A 641 21.81 -3.53 -3.16
CA ILE A 641 20.72 -2.91 -2.42
C ILE A 641 19.73 -2.35 -3.42
N HIS A 642 18.47 -2.75 -3.33
CA HIS A 642 17.48 -2.28 -4.32
C HIS A 642 16.04 -2.27 -3.84
N ASP A 643 15.20 -1.50 -4.52
CA ASP A 643 13.77 -1.35 -4.20
C ASP A 643 13.59 -0.83 -2.78
N ILE A 644 14.07 0.39 -2.52
CA ILE A 644 13.94 1.05 -1.22
C ILE A 644 13.22 2.39 -1.38
N VAL A 645 12.23 2.62 -0.52
CA VAL A 645 11.46 3.86 -0.46
C VAL A 645 11.74 4.57 0.85
N ILE A 646 12.17 5.83 0.78
CA ILE A 646 12.52 6.68 1.92
C ILE A 646 11.64 7.94 1.83
N ARG A 647 10.74 8.15 2.80
CA ARG A 647 9.79 9.27 2.76
C ARG A 647 9.68 10.00 4.09
N ASN A 648 9.30 11.28 4.03
CA ASN A 648 8.93 12.09 5.19
C ASN A 648 10.04 12.09 6.25
N ILE A 649 11.25 12.48 5.85
CA ILE A 649 12.41 12.54 6.73
C ILE A 649 12.60 13.97 7.20
N ARG A 650 12.57 14.20 8.51
CA ARG A 650 12.90 15.50 9.11
C ARG A 650 14.19 15.41 9.93
N THR A 651 15.29 15.92 9.41
CA THR A 651 16.62 15.66 9.99
C THR A 651 17.42 16.92 10.30
N GLY A 652 18.14 16.93 11.42
CA GLY A 652 19.28 17.81 11.69
C GLY A 652 20.54 17.01 11.98
N GLY A 653 21.73 17.63 11.97
CA GLY A 653 22.97 16.88 12.28
C GLY A 653 24.25 17.42 11.64
N GLN A 654 25.30 16.58 11.60
CA GLN A 654 26.64 17.01 11.17
C GLN A 654 27.08 16.51 9.78
N HIS A 655 26.71 15.29 9.34
CA HIS A 655 27.21 14.70 8.07
C HIS A 655 26.22 14.72 6.90
N HIS A 656 25.35 13.71 6.70
CA HIS A 656 24.35 13.72 5.61
C HIS A 656 22.94 13.32 6.08
N GLY A 657 21.90 13.81 5.42
CA GLY A 657 20.52 13.42 5.73
C GLY A 657 20.23 12.02 5.22
N VAL A 658 20.12 11.89 3.90
CA VAL A 658 19.93 10.61 3.20
C VAL A 658 21.10 10.36 2.25
N ILE A 659 21.69 9.16 2.27
CA ILE A 659 22.80 8.80 1.38
C ILE A 659 22.54 7.51 0.60
N CYS A 660 22.93 7.50 -0.68
CA CYS A 660 23.10 6.29 -1.48
C CYS A 660 24.57 6.15 -1.87
N LEU A 661 25.17 5.04 -1.48
CA LEU A 661 26.59 4.78 -1.64
C LEU A 661 26.83 3.36 -2.16
N ALA A 662 27.56 3.24 -3.27
CA ALA A 662 27.88 1.95 -3.86
C ALA A 662 29.34 1.88 -4.30
N THR A 663 30.03 0.74 -4.12
CA THR A 663 31.31 0.45 -4.79
C THR A 663 31.11 -0.58 -5.90
N SER A 664 31.61 -1.82 -5.80
CA SER A 664 31.35 -2.87 -6.79
C SER A 664 29.95 -3.51 -6.70
N PRO A 665 29.32 -3.66 -5.51
CA PRO A 665 27.89 -3.91 -5.43
C PRO A 665 27.10 -2.70 -5.92
N LYS A 666 25.84 -2.92 -6.29
CA LYS A 666 24.98 -1.90 -6.90
C LYS A 666 23.94 -1.41 -5.91
N VAL A 667 23.55 -0.14 -6.07
CA VAL A 667 22.41 0.47 -5.38
C VAL A 667 21.47 1.02 -6.46
N TYR A 668 20.26 0.49 -6.53
CA TYR A 668 19.33 0.89 -7.58
C TYR A 668 17.87 0.81 -7.17
N ASN A 669 16.97 1.42 -7.95
CA ASN A 669 15.53 1.44 -7.64
C ASN A 669 15.25 2.10 -6.28
N ILE A 670 15.80 3.29 -6.06
CA ILE A 670 15.65 4.02 -4.79
C ILE A 670 14.76 5.24 -5.00
N THR A 671 13.77 5.41 -4.14
CA THR A 671 12.88 6.58 -4.14
C THR A 671 13.05 7.34 -2.83
N ILE A 672 13.40 8.62 -2.90
CA ILE A 672 13.61 9.51 -1.75
C ILE A 672 12.67 10.70 -1.90
N GLU A 673 11.71 10.89 -1.00
CA GLU A 673 10.73 11.98 -1.12
C GLU A 673 10.48 12.68 0.21
N ASN A 674 10.18 13.98 0.14
CA ASN A 674 9.79 14.80 1.30
C ASN A 674 10.86 14.79 2.40
N VAL A 675 12.07 15.23 2.06
CA VAL A 675 13.17 15.38 3.02
C VAL A 675 13.27 16.84 3.45
N VAL A 676 13.13 17.09 4.74
CA VAL A 676 13.20 18.41 5.34
C VAL A 676 14.37 18.46 6.31
N GLU A 677 15.33 19.32 6.03
CA GLU A 677 16.46 19.56 6.91
C GLU A 677 16.16 20.73 7.89
N ASP A 678 16.55 20.56 9.15
CA ASP A 678 16.53 21.62 10.14
C ASP A 678 17.73 22.58 9.97
N ALA A 679 17.54 23.85 10.35
CA ALA A 679 18.51 24.93 10.08
C ALA A 679 19.81 24.83 10.90
N ALA A 680 19.81 24.11 12.02
CA ALA A 680 20.98 23.92 12.89
C ALA A 680 21.97 22.84 12.38
N SER A 681 21.84 22.43 11.11
CA SER A 681 22.68 21.42 10.49
C SER A 681 23.99 22.00 9.95
N SER A 682 25.09 21.24 10.07
CA SER A 682 26.41 21.58 9.49
C SER A 682 26.82 20.63 8.34
N ARG A 683 25.85 19.94 7.75
CA ARG A 683 26.01 18.86 6.76
C ARG A 683 26.67 19.33 5.45
N GLU A 684 27.40 18.44 4.78
CA GLU A 684 27.89 18.70 3.41
C GLU A 684 26.70 18.72 2.44
N ALA A 685 25.83 17.72 2.53
CA ALA A 685 24.64 17.63 1.71
C ALA A 685 23.45 17.04 2.48
N CYS A 686 22.24 17.52 2.18
CA CYS A 686 21.02 16.95 2.73
C CYS A 686 20.72 15.57 2.11
N VAL A 687 20.80 15.44 0.78
CA VAL A 687 20.79 14.14 0.09
C VAL A 687 22.08 13.96 -0.71
N LYS A 688 22.74 12.81 -0.57
CA LYS A 688 24.02 12.52 -1.24
C LYS A 688 24.01 11.20 -2.00
N ILE A 689 24.55 11.20 -3.22
CA ILE A 689 24.82 10.02 -4.03
C ILE A 689 26.31 9.97 -4.33
N TYR A 690 27.00 8.91 -3.93
CA TYR A 690 28.46 8.87 -3.89
C TYR A 690 29.02 7.46 -4.13
N THR A 691 30.18 7.34 -4.77
CA THR A 691 30.84 6.04 -5.03
C THR A 691 31.46 5.39 -3.79
N GLY A 692 31.56 6.11 -2.68
CA GLY A 692 32.12 5.54 -1.45
C GLY A 692 33.63 5.39 -1.43
N TYR A 693 34.06 4.56 -0.49
CA TYR A 693 35.45 4.14 -0.29
C TYR A 693 35.52 2.66 -0.67
N GLY A 694 36.31 2.32 -1.68
CA GLY A 694 36.43 0.94 -2.17
C GLY A 694 36.88 0.88 -3.62
N THR A 695 36.70 -0.28 -4.24
CA THR A 695 37.16 -0.55 -5.62
C THR A 695 36.06 -1.21 -6.43
N GLY A 696 36.23 -1.27 -7.76
CA GLY A 696 35.30 -1.96 -8.66
C GLY A 696 34.01 -1.22 -8.98
N TYR A 697 33.91 0.07 -8.61
CA TYR A 697 32.80 0.91 -9.05
C TYR A 697 32.80 1.09 -10.57
N THR A 698 31.64 0.96 -11.21
CA THR A 698 31.45 1.31 -12.62
C THR A 698 30.19 2.16 -12.80
N LYS A 699 30.14 2.93 -13.89
CA LYS A 699 28.97 3.73 -14.26
C LYS A 699 27.71 2.85 -14.30
N GLY A 700 26.68 3.25 -13.56
CA GLY A 700 25.43 2.48 -13.43
C GLY A 700 25.36 1.53 -12.23
N ASN A 701 26.41 1.45 -11.39
CA ASN A 701 26.31 0.85 -10.06
C ASN A 701 25.29 1.60 -9.19
N LEU A 702 25.27 2.94 -9.30
CA LEU A 702 24.20 3.79 -8.80
C LEU A 702 23.25 4.12 -9.96
N ARG A 703 22.04 3.58 -9.95
CA ARG A 703 21.07 3.82 -11.02
C ARG A 703 19.60 3.80 -10.62
N ASN A 704 18.74 4.40 -11.42
CA ASN A 704 17.28 4.45 -11.17
C ASN A 704 16.97 4.99 -9.75
N ILE A 705 17.47 6.19 -9.47
CA ILE A 705 17.29 6.87 -8.18
C ILE A 705 16.48 8.14 -8.41
N THR A 706 15.33 8.25 -7.76
CA THR A 706 14.48 9.45 -7.82
C THR A 706 14.48 10.16 -6.48
N VAL A 707 14.72 11.46 -6.50
CA VAL A 707 14.71 12.34 -5.33
C VAL A 707 13.74 13.49 -5.57
N SER A 708 12.75 13.67 -4.70
CA SER A 708 11.75 14.72 -4.83
C SER A 708 11.48 15.46 -3.52
N ASN A 709 11.07 16.73 -3.63
CA ASN A 709 10.60 17.55 -2.50
C ASN A 709 11.63 17.65 -1.36
N VAL A 710 12.84 18.11 -1.67
CA VAL A 710 13.89 18.33 -0.67
C VAL A 710 13.90 19.80 -0.26
N LEU A 711 13.76 20.06 1.04
CA LEU A 711 13.98 21.38 1.64
C LEU A 711 15.21 21.33 2.54
N SER A 712 16.34 21.81 2.04
CA SER A 712 17.55 21.98 2.84
C SER A 712 17.64 23.39 3.42
N ARG A 713 18.06 23.47 4.69
CA ARG A 713 18.20 24.72 5.43
C ARG A 713 19.59 24.94 6.02
N GLY A 714 20.33 23.86 6.32
CA GLY A 714 21.62 23.93 7.00
C GLY A 714 22.79 23.37 6.18
N SER A 715 22.56 22.39 5.30
CA SER A 715 23.63 21.80 4.49
C SER A 715 24.16 22.75 3.40
N ARG A 716 25.41 22.52 2.97
CA ARG A 716 26.01 23.26 1.85
C ARG A 716 25.31 22.99 0.52
N TYR A 717 24.86 21.75 0.29
CA TYR A 717 24.16 21.35 -0.93
C TYR A 717 22.84 20.64 -0.60
N ALA A 718 21.72 21.10 -1.14
CA ALA A 718 20.45 20.38 -0.88
C ALA A 718 20.51 18.95 -1.45
N VAL A 719 21.05 18.78 -2.66
CA VAL A 719 21.38 17.47 -3.22
C VAL A 719 22.81 17.45 -3.78
N MET A 720 23.50 16.32 -3.69
CA MET A 720 24.85 16.20 -4.23
C MET A 720 25.08 14.83 -4.87
N VAL A 721 25.60 14.81 -6.09
CA VAL A 721 26.05 13.60 -6.79
C VAL A 721 27.54 13.71 -7.03
N LYS A 722 28.31 12.78 -6.47
CA LYS A 722 29.77 12.65 -6.67
C LYS A 722 30.08 11.24 -7.18
N ALA A 723 29.48 10.88 -8.31
CA ALA A 723 29.54 9.54 -8.88
C ALA A 723 29.08 9.54 -10.34
N ASP A 724 29.62 8.62 -11.14
CA ASP A 724 29.07 8.33 -12.47
C ASP A 724 27.77 7.53 -12.31
N VAL A 725 26.63 8.20 -12.44
CA VAL A 725 25.31 7.60 -12.23
C VAL A 725 24.56 7.36 -13.54
N LYS A 726 23.50 6.54 -13.48
CA LYS A 726 22.59 6.29 -14.60
C LYS A 726 21.13 6.45 -14.17
N ASP A 727 20.32 7.17 -14.93
CA ASP A 727 18.88 7.33 -14.68
C ASP A 727 18.59 7.88 -13.27
N VAL A 728 19.16 9.04 -12.94
CA VAL A 728 18.96 9.71 -11.64
C VAL A 728 18.20 11.02 -11.84
N ARG A 729 17.13 11.23 -11.08
CA ARG A 729 16.25 12.39 -11.25
C ARG A 729 16.02 13.12 -9.94
N PHE A 730 16.11 14.44 -10.00
CA PHE A 730 15.83 15.35 -8.90
C PHE A 730 14.65 16.24 -9.29
N SER A 731 13.70 16.46 -8.37
CA SER A 731 12.58 17.38 -8.61
C SER A 731 12.21 18.16 -7.37
N ASN A 732 11.82 19.42 -7.54
CA ASN A 732 11.40 20.30 -6.44
C ASN A 732 12.44 20.35 -5.29
N ILE A 733 13.67 20.76 -5.63
CA ILE A 733 14.78 20.89 -4.70
C ILE A 733 14.92 22.35 -4.27
N LYS A 734 14.79 22.62 -2.97
CA LYS A 734 14.87 23.94 -2.38
C LYS A 734 16.01 24.03 -1.36
N GLN A 735 16.84 25.05 -1.54
CA GLN A 735 17.89 25.44 -0.60
C GLN A 735 17.57 26.83 -0.04
N THR A 736 17.62 26.99 1.28
CA THR A 736 17.40 28.30 1.93
C THR A 736 18.60 28.83 2.70
N ARG A 737 19.69 28.07 2.80
CA ARG A 737 20.94 28.54 3.38
C ARG A 737 21.57 29.62 2.48
N PRO A 738 21.91 30.83 2.99
CA PRO A 738 22.38 31.95 2.16
C PRO A 738 23.62 31.67 1.29
N ASP A 739 24.56 30.84 1.78
CA ASP A 739 25.79 30.43 1.10
C ASP A 739 25.72 28.98 0.56
N GLY A 740 24.52 28.37 0.58
CA GLY A 740 24.28 27.02 0.07
C GLY A 740 23.88 27.02 -1.40
N ALA A 741 24.04 25.86 -2.05
CA ALA A 741 23.55 25.63 -3.40
C ALA A 741 22.46 24.55 -3.42
N ALA A 742 21.57 24.61 -4.41
CA ALA A 742 20.54 23.58 -4.59
C ALA A 742 21.17 22.22 -4.96
N HIS A 743 22.22 22.22 -5.77
CA HIS A 743 22.88 20.98 -6.17
C HIS A 743 24.38 21.14 -6.43
N LEU A 744 25.09 20.01 -6.41
CA LEU A 744 26.42 19.81 -6.99
C LEU A 744 26.45 18.44 -7.68
N PHE A 745 26.73 18.41 -8.98
CA PHE A 745 26.84 17.17 -9.76
C PHE A 745 28.24 17.05 -10.37
N GLU A 746 28.93 15.96 -10.01
CA GLU A 746 30.27 15.59 -10.47
C GLU A 746 30.24 14.15 -10.97
N GLY A 747 30.97 13.87 -12.06
CA GLY A 747 31.01 12.58 -12.74
C GLY A 747 30.31 12.59 -14.11
N GLU A 748 30.61 11.61 -14.93
CA GLU A 748 29.98 11.41 -16.23
C GLU A 748 28.67 10.63 -16.08
N SER A 749 27.54 11.36 -16.06
CA SER A 749 26.23 10.75 -15.80
C SER A 749 25.41 10.51 -17.08
N GLU A 750 24.65 9.42 -17.11
CA GLU A 750 23.66 9.11 -18.15
C GLU A 750 22.26 9.42 -17.60
N ASN A 751 21.48 10.29 -18.27
CA ASN A 751 20.13 10.67 -17.85
C ASN A 751 20.03 11.22 -16.39
N LEU A 752 21.03 12.01 -15.98
CA LEU A 752 20.95 12.80 -14.75
C LEU A 752 20.21 14.11 -15.02
N GLY A 753 19.12 14.37 -14.29
CA GLY A 753 18.32 15.59 -14.47
C GLY A 753 17.83 16.18 -13.16
N ILE A 754 17.64 17.50 -13.15
CA ILE A 754 16.99 18.26 -12.08
C ILE A 754 15.91 19.15 -12.69
N THR A 755 14.70 19.13 -12.13
CA THR A 755 13.53 19.91 -12.59
C THR A 755 12.90 20.73 -11.48
#